data_AF-A0A084AUV1-F1
#
_entry.id   AF-A0A084AUV1-F1
#
_cell.length_a   1.000
_cell.length_b   1.000
_cell.length_c   1.000
_cell.angle_alpha   90.00
_cell.angle_beta   90.00
_cell.angle_gamma   90.00
#
_symmetry.space_group_name_H-M   'P 1'
#
loop_
_entity.id
_entity.type
_entity.pdbx_description
1 polymer ?
#
loop_
_entity_poly.entity_id
_entity_poly.type
_entity_poly.pdbx_seq_one_letter_code
_entity_poly.pdbx_strand_id
1 'polypeptide(L)'
;MDRDKLHSLRGSHSVSSASPVPMEPEIDPREPIEVEEPGLPEGQRERRGESLWRVLSERQINMIAFSGTVGNGLFLGSGRSIASAGPGGAVVSYLLIGTIISSVISCLGEMTALMPVNAPMMEFPRRFLDRGIGFAVGWIYWFAYAVLAANQLVAVSNTVKFRYDDGTTFLSWRTGEEVDHAVWFIVFLILVTLFNLLRVKIYGDLEYMFGCVKMSFIVMLILMMFILARENAYYDEPLGTKYWNDPYSFFNPTYHVAGEQERDISGPTGTLLGVWTTFINVMFSYVGMDIVAATAAESRALSDPESMKMAARKLNLRIITLYSLAVLTSGFVVPYNHPFLNGGGQSVGSRSVFVIAVVEAGMPAIAHFFNAMFVFSSCTCAINSMYVASRVLHTLALRGQTGPDFITSRLKQCRSGVPMRTVFVTAAVMLIGFMGRSGSPGARLDELANNCTVSCLIVYCTICATYLYFYKALKDAQLYGNASEAQAASYDRNNPLYPYKSHAQWLKASYGLVTCMILIIFNGVGAFLETPFNARNFVSSYISLPVFILLVIGYKIRNHGFRLSQWRFERSEDLGNTVQVLSETRKGRLEFPDEKISKDNIATLIRWIWRDRPYHLVDTDVPQIRENELLVKVHAAGFCHSDLQVITGECPAVYPLIPSHEGAGTVALVGSKSAGNWKIGDRVGALNVKNACGTCPSCALLLRRRGKLDPRFCENRETAGFMNNGCFAEYMVADAATTLALPDSLPFDQAAPLMCAGVTIWGALEKATADLQSGDAVAIVGTGGLGYLGIQFCRALGFHTIAIDNKKVALELTKEIPGNLGPDVVVDSSKPQDASKEIHELTRGEGLAAAVVCTDSLEANEWTLGLLRAGGTMVALGLPPDKWRFDPSTLVFRELTIKGSYVSSIDSAEQMMKVVDEHGIRSHVTKVPFADVASVVDTYQEESFKGRLVVKIAEP
;
A
#
# COMPACT_ATOMS: atom_id res chain seq x y z
N MET A 1 34.78 75.74 -33.88
CA MET A 1 35.27 75.60 -32.48
C MET A 1 35.03 74.16 -32.08
N ASP A 2 36.07 73.57 -31.50
CA ASP A 2 36.38 72.14 -31.44
C ASP A 2 35.55 71.34 -30.40
N ARG A 3 35.36 70.03 -30.67
CA ARG A 3 35.35 68.84 -29.76
C ARG A 3 34.53 68.87 -28.44
N ASP A 4 33.81 67.84 -27.98
CA ASP A 4 33.87 66.39 -28.22
C ASP A 4 32.75 65.66 -27.43
N LYS A 5 32.43 64.44 -27.87
CA LYS A 5 31.91 63.25 -27.12
C LYS A 5 30.41 62.84 -27.10
N LEU A 6 30.15 61.94 -28.07
CA LEU A 6 29.47 60.61 -28.03
C LEU A 6 27.96 60.53 -27.70
N HIS A 7 27.06 60.39 -28.71
CA HIS A 7 26.64 59.17 -29.45
C HIS A 7 25.91 58.12 -28.57
N SER A 8 24.77 57.51 -28.91
CA SER A 8 23.78 57.55 -30.01
C SER A 8 22.82 56.37 -29.72
N LEU A 9 21.49 56.46 -29.88
CA LEU A 9 20.67 55.83 -30.95
C LEU A 9 19.23 55.72 -30.37
N ARG A 10 18.24 56.44 -30.92
CA ARG A 10 17.26 56.07 -31.98
C ARG A 10 15.89 55.71 -31.40
N GLY A 11 14.90 56.54 -31.74
CA GLY A 11 13.50 56.16 -31.81
C GLY A 11 13.01 56.13 -33.27
N SER A 12 11.81 55.56 -33.46
CA SER A 12 10.68 56.07 -34.28
C SER A 12 9.99 55.05 -35.21
N HIS A 13 8.66 55.27 -35.28
CA HIS A 13 7.66 54.89 -36.31
C HIS A 13 6.97 53.52 -36.21
N SER A 14 5.68 53.32 -36.49
CA SER A 14 4.47 54.16 -36.67
C SER A 14 3.28 53.20 -36.88
N VAL A 15 2.07 53.61 -36.49
CA VAL A 15 0.81 52.84 -36.45
C VAL A 15 0.11 52.78 -37.82
N SER A 16 -0.52 51.65 -38.17
CA SER A 16 -1.61 51.58 -39.17
C SER A 16 -2.86 50.87 -38.61
N SER A 17 -4.01 51.41 -38.99
CA SER A 17 -5.40 51.14 -38.60
C SER A 17 -5.92 49.71 -38.74
N ALA A 18 -6.72 49.27 -37.75
CA ALA A 18 -7.61 48.10 -37.82
C ALA A 18 -9.08 48.51 -37.61
N SER A 19 -9.98 47.79 -38.29
CA SER A 19 -11.44 48.01 -38.42
C SER A 19 -12.23 47.93 -37.09
N PRO A 20 -13.44 48.53 -37.00
CA PRO A 20 -14.22 48.57 -35.77
C PRO A 20 -14.92 47.24 -35.48
N VAL A 21 -14.82 46.79 -34.22
CA VAL A 21 -15.56 45.66 -33.63
C VAL A 21 -17.00 46.12 -33.31
N PRO A 22 -18.04 45.29 -33.50
CA PRO A 22 -19.42 45.68 -33.17
C PRO A 22 -19.62 45.81 -31.65
N MET A 23 -20.42 46.80 -31.23
CA MET A 23 -20.85 46.96 -29.84
C MET A 23 -21.70 45.76 -29.37
N GLU A 24 -21.34 45.21 -28.21
CA GLU A 24 -22.15 44.22 -27.47
C GLU A 24 -23.47 44.84 -26.97
N PRO A 25 -24.55 44.04 -26.85
CA PRO A 25 -25.85 44.53 -26.38
C PRO A 25 -25.84 44.78 -24.85
N GLU A 26 -26.61 45.78 -24.42
CA GLU A 26 -26.86 46.11 -23.00
C GLU A 26 -27.40 44.90 -22.22
N ILE A 27 -26.75 44.59 -21.10
CA ILE A 27 -27.09 43.49 -20.18
C ILE A 27 -28.24 43.92 -19.26
N ASP A 28 -29.30 43.11 -19.21
CA ASP A 28 -30.45 43.26 -18.32
C ASP A 28 -30.04 43.05 -16.83
N PRO A 29 -30.29 44.00 -15.91
CA PRO A 29 -29.85 43.93 -14.51
C PRO A 29 -30.61 42.92 -13.63
N ARG A 30 -31.35 41.94 -14.20
CA ARG A 30 -32.14 40.97 -13.43
C ARG A 30 -31.73 39.50 -13.56
N GLU A 31 -30.65 39.17 -14.26
CA GLU A 31 -30.08 37.82 -14.22
C GLU A 31 -28.88 37.75 -13.24
N PRO A 32 -28.81 36.72 -12.37
CA PRO A 32 -27.65 36.53 -11.51
C PRO A 32 -26.44 36.20 -12.39
N ILE A 33 -25.42 37.06 -12.31
CA ILE A 33 -24.11 36.83 -12.92
C ILE A 33 -23.52 35.59 -12.26
N GLU A 34 -23.51 34.45 -12.97
CA GLU A 34 -22.66 33.32 -12.61
C GLU A 34 -21.21 33.77 -12.82
N VAL A 35 -20.57 34.18 -11.72
CA VAL A 35 -19.13 34.37 -11.67
C VAL A 35 -18.51 32.98 -11.81
N GLU A 36 -18.02 32.66 -13.00
CA GLU A 36 -17.11 31.52 -13.19
C GLU A 36 -15.87 31.76 -12.33
N GLU A 37 -15.81 31.09 -11.17
CA GLU A 37 -14.59 31.03 -10.36
C GLU A 37 -13.44 30.51 -11.22
N PRO A 38 -12.23 31.11 -11.13
CA PRO A 38 -11.06 30.57 -11.82
C PRO A 38 -10.83 29.12 -11.34
N GLY A 39 -10.98 28.17 -12.27
CA GLY A 39 -10.96 26.75 -11.99
C GLY A 39 -9.70 26.32 -11.22
N LEU A 40 -9.92 25.75 -10.03
CA LEU A 40 -8.91 24.98 -9.30
C LEU A 40 -8.38 23.83 -10.19
N PRO A 41 -7.09 23.44 -10.07
CA PRO A 41 -6.52 22.35 -10.86
C PRO A 41 -7.36 21.06 -10.78
N GLU A 42 -7.60 20.43 -11.94
CA GLU A 42 -8.54 19.32 -12.19
C GLU A 42 -8.30 18.01 -11.38
N GLY A 43 -7.40 18.00 -10.39
CA GLY A 43 -7.03 16.83 -9.58
C GLY A 43 -7.80 16.64 -8.27
N GLN A 44 -8.62 17.60 -7.81
CA GLN A 44 -9.12 17.62 -6.43
C GLN A 44 -10.63 17.37 -6.23
N ARG A 45 -11.44 17.21 -7.27
CA ARG A 45 -12.87 16.84 -7.10
C ARG A 45 -13.07 15.32 -7.19
N GLU A 46 -12.75 14.58 -6.13
CA GLU A 46 -13.24 13.19 -6.00
C GLU A 46 -14.77 13.22 -5.77
N ARG A 47 -15.55 12.81 -6.78
CA ARG A 47 -17.02 12.73 -6.66
C ARG A 47 -17.41 11.50 -5.83
N ARG A 48 -18.33 11.70 -4.88
CA ARG A 48 -18.88 10.66 -4.00
C ARG A 48 -19.37 9.46 -4.83
N GLY A 49 -18.71 8.31 -4.71
CA GLY A 49 -19.06 7.06 -5.41
C GLY A 49 -18.20 6.68 -6.62
N GLU A 50 -17.20 7.47 -7.00
CA GLU A 50 -16.26 7.16 -8.09
C GLU A 50 -14.86 6.74 -7.62
N SER A 51 -14.53 6.94 -6.32
CA SER A 51 -13.21 6.64 -5.77
C SER A 51 -13.04 5.18 -5.30
N LEU A 52 -11.83 4.66 -5.48
CA LEU A 52 -11.38 3.40 -4.89
C LEU A 52 -11.01 3.64 -3.42
N TRP A 53 -11.25 2.65 -2.55
CA TRP A 53 -10.96 2.79 -1.13
C TRP A 53 -9.48 2.55 -0.82
N ARG A 54 -8.88 3.45 -0.04
CA ARG A 54 -7.47 3.43 0.35
C ARG A 54 -7.28 2.68 1.67
N VAL A 55 -7.28 1.35 1.61
CA VAL A 55 -7.34 0.48 2.81
C VAL A 55 -6.25 -0.57 2.88
N LEU A 56 -5.45 -0.76 1.82
CA LEU A 56 -4.41 -1.79 1.80
C LEU A 56 -3.18 -1.38 2.61
N SER A 57 -2.65 -2.33 3.39
CA SER A 57 -1.39 -2.21 4.13
C SER A 57 -0.19 -2.58 3.26
N GLU A 58 1.03 -2.16 3.66
CA GLU A 58 2.28 -2.49 2.96
C GLU A 58 2.45 -4.01 2.76
N ARG A 59 2.15 -4.81 3.80
CA ARG A 59 2.24 -6.28 3.74
C ARG A 59 1.31 -6.88 2.68
N GLN A 60 0.09 -6.34 2.56
CA GLN A 60 -0.88 -6.81 1.57
C GLN A 60 -0.44 -6.44 0.15
N ILE A 61 0.04 -5.20 -0.07
CA ILE A 61 0.53 -4.74 -1.38
C ILE A 61 1.69 -5.61 -1.88
N ASN A 62 2.66 -5.90 -1.01
CA ASN A 62 3.80 -6.72 -1.39
C ASN A 62 3.37 -8.15 -1.74
N MET A 63 2.46 -8.73 -0.94
CA MET A 63 1.97 -10.09 -1.19
C MET A 63 1.03 -10.20 -2.40
N ILE A 64 0.21 -9.19 -2.69
CA ILE A 64 -0.59 -9.13 -3.92
C ILE A 64 0.31 -9.15 -5.15
N ALA A 65 1.35 -8.32 -5.17
CA ALA A 65 2.30 -8.28 -6.29
C ALA A 65 3.11 -9.58 -6.41
N PHE A 66 3.54 -10.16 -5.29
CA PHE A 66 4.22 -11.45 -5.26
C PHE A 66 3.31 -12.58 -5.77
N SER A 67 2.10 -12.71 -5.21
CA SER A 67 1.09 -13.71 -5.59
C SER A 67 0.67 -13.57 -7.06
N GLY A 68 0.57 -12.34 -7.56
CA GLY A 68 0.25 -12.06 -8.95
C GLY A 68 1.36 -12.43 -9.94
N THR A 69 2.63 -12.30 -9.55
CA THR A 69 3.76 -12.71 -10.40
C THR A 69 4.00 -14.21 -10.36
N VAL A 70 3.82 -14.85 -9.20
CA VAL A 70 4.03 -16.28 -9.02
C VAL A 70 2.84 -17.07 -9.56
N GLY A 71 3.01 -17.60 -10.76
CA GLY A 71 2.02 -18.45 -11.43
C GLY A 71 2.68 -19.53 -12.29
N ASN A 72 2.03 -19.87 -13.40
CA ASN A 72 2.47 -20.93 -14.31
C ASN A 72 3.83 -20.69 -14.97
N GLY A 73 4.25 -19.42 -15.10
CA GLY A 73 5.55 -19.10 -15.68
C GLY A 73 6.71 -19.81 -14.97
N LEU A 74 6.71 -19.84 -13.62
CA LEU A 74 7.74 -20.57 -12.88
C LEU A 74 7.49 -22.08 -12.91
N PHE A 75 6.30 -22.54 -12.54
CA PHE A 75 6.05 -23.97 -12.27
C PHE A 75 6.00 -24.84 -13.53
N LEU A 76 5.47 -24.29 -14.62
CA LEU A 76 5.33 -24.98 -15.90
C LEU A 76 6.33 -24.45 -16.94
N GLY A 77 6.62 -23.15 -16.91
CA GLY A 77 7.53 -22.53 -17.86
C GLY A 77 9.01 -22.87 -17.61
N SER A 78 9.43 -23.16 -16.38
CA SER A 78 10.81 -23.57 -16.07
C SER A 78 11.24 -24.84 -16.81
N GLY A 79 10.36 -25.83 -16.96
CA GLY A 79 10.64 -27.04 -17.73
C GLY A 79 10.95 -26.72 -19.20
N ARG A 80 10.18 -25.81 -19.82
CA ARG A 80 10.46 -25.31 -21.18
C ARG A 80 11.77 -24.54 -21.25
N SER A 81 12.07 -23.70 -20.26
CA SER A 81 13.34 -22.95 -20.19
C SER A 81 14.55 -23.89 -20.13
N ILE A 82 14.48 -24.95 -19.31
CA ILE A 82 15.56 -25.94 -19.19
C ILE A 82 15.69 -26.72 -20.49
N ALA A 83 14.59 -27.17 -21.11
CA ALA A 83 14.61 -27.88 -22.38
C ALA A 83 15.24 -27.04 -23.51
N SER A 84 14.89 -25.76 -23.61
CA SER A 84 15.36 -24.89 -24.69
C SER A 84 16.79 -24.39 -24.52
N ALA A 85 17.20 -23.92 -23.34
CA ALA A 85 18.53 -23.32 -23.13
C ALA A 85 19.54 -24.24 -22.44
N GLY A 86 19.12 -25.39 -21.93
CA GLY A 86 19.90 -26.18 -20.98
C GLY A 86 19.82 -25.62 -19.56
N PRO A 87 20.28 -26.37 -18.55
CA PRO A 87 20.09 -26.01 -17.14
C PRO A 87 20.85 -24.73 -16.75
N GLY A 88 22.09 -24.57 -17.22
CA GLY A 88 22.88 -23.36 -16.98
C GLY A 88 22.37 -22.16 -17.77
N GLY A 89 21.99 -22.36 -19.03
CA GLY A 89 21.36 -21.33 -19.85
C GLY A 89 20.04 -20.80 -19.29
N ALA A 90 19.23 -21.68 -18.69
CA ALA A 90 18.00 -21.29 -18.00
C ALA A 90 18.29 -20.40 -16.78
N VAL A 91 19.23 -20.78 -15.90
CA VAL A 91 19.58 -19.97 -14.72
C VAL A 91 20.08 -18.57 -15.10
N VAL A 92 20.97 -18.48 -16.09
CA VAL A 92 21.47 -17.20 -16.60
C VAL A 92 20.32 -16.36 -17.15
N SER A 93 19.37 -16.97 -17.85
CA SER A 93 18.18 -16.29 -18.37
C SER A 93 17.30 -15.71 -17.27
N TYR A 94 17.01 -16.48 -16.21
CA TYR A 94 16.22 -16.00 -15.07
C TYR A 94 16.89 -14.84 -14.32
N LEU A 95 18.22 -14.85 -14.17
CA LEU A 95 18.97 -13.77 -13.54
C LEU A 95 18.98 -12.50 -14.40
N LEU A 96 19.32 -12.62 -15.69
CA LEU A 96 19.42 -11.47 -16.60
C LEU A 96 18.07 -10.80 -16.85
N ILE A 97 17.02 -11.58 -17.10
CA ILE A 97 15.67 -11.01 -17.23
C ILE A 97 15.22 -10.38 -15.91
N GLY A 98 15.56 -11.00 -14.78
CA GLY A 98 15.30 -10.44 -13.45
C GLY A 98 15.89 -9.04 -13.26
N THR A 99 17.14 -8.80 -13.69
CA THR A 99 17.76 -7.46 -13.58
C THR A 99 17.14 -6.43 -14.51
N ILE A 100 16.69 -6.84 -15.70
CA ILE A 100 15.98 -5.99 -16.66
C ILE A 100 14.65 -5.54 -16.07
N ILE A 101 13.81 -6.48 -15.62
CA ILE A 101 12.51 -6.15 -15.02
C ILE A 101 12.69 -5.34 -13.73
N SER A 102 13.65 -5.70 -12.87
CA SER A 102 13.97 -4.91 -11.67
C SER A 102 14.32 -3.46 -11.99
N SER A 103 14.98 -3.20 -13.13
CA SER A 103 15.27 -1.85 -13.61
C SER A 103 14.00 -1.09 -14.01
N VAL A 104 13.07 -1.74 -14.72
CA VAL A 104 11.75 -1.19 -15.08
C VAL A 104 10.93 -0.86 -13.83
N ILE A 105 10.82 -1.82 -12.91
CA ILE A 105 10.05 -1.66 -11.67
C ILE A 105 10.67 -0.59 -10.77
N SER A 106 11.99 -0.47 -10.75
CA SER A 106 12.65 0.61 -10.03
C SER A 106 12.29 1.99 -10.61
N CYS A 107 12.21 2.14 -11.93
CA CYS A 107 11.80 3.39 -12.59
C CYS A 107 10.38 3.76 -12.19
N LEU A 108 9.48 2.79 -12.27
CA LEU A 108 8.08 2.97 -11.91
C LEU A 108 7.91 3.27 -10.41
N GLY A 109 8.62 2.55 -9.55
CA GLY A 109 8.56 2.69 -8.10
C GLY A 109 9.03 4.07 -7.63
N GLU A 110 10.06 4.64 -8.26
CA GLU A 110 10.52 6.01 -7.95
C GLU A 110 9.47 7.06 -8.36
N MET A 111 8.87 6.94 -9.56
CA MET A 111 7.79 7.85 -9.98
C MET A 111 6.55 7.72 -9.09
N THR A 112 6.16 6.50 -8.74
CA THR A 112 4.97 6.21 -7.92
C THR A 112 5.16 6.63 -6.46
N ALA A 113 6.37 6.49 -5.91
CA ALA A 113 6.69 6.94 -4.56
C ALA A 113 6.66 8.47 -4.45
N LEU A 114 7.11 9.18 -5.49
CA LEU A 114 7.03 10.64 -5.51
C LEU A 114 5.61 11.15 -5.80
N MET A 115 4.91 10.52 -6.75
CA MET A 115 3.59 10.94 -7.22
C MET A 115 2.63 9.73 -7.26
N PRO A 116 1.99 9.38 -6.14
CA PRO A 116 1.05 8.28 -6.12
C PRO A 116 -0.22 8.61 -6.93
N VAL A 117 -0.47 7.82 -7.98
CA VAL A 117 -1.61 8.01 -8.90
C VAL A 117 -2.29 6.67 -9.21
N ASN A 118 -3.58 6.69 -9.56
CA ASN A 118 -4.29 5.53 -10.07
C ASN A 118 -3.70 5.07 -11.42
N ALA A 119 -3.51 3.76 -11.60
CA ALA A 119 -2.96 3.15 -12.81
C ALA A 119 -1.72 3.90 -13.38
N PRO A 120 -0.59 3.93 -12.63
CA PRO A 120 0.59 4.73 -13.00
C PRO A 120 1.19 4.36 -14.36
N MET A 121 0.98 3.12 -14.83
CA MET A 121 1.43 2.65 -16.15
C MET A 121 0.89 3.50 -17.30
N MET A 122 -0.35 4.00 -17.19
CA MET A 122 -0.96 4.85 -18.24
C MET A 122 -0.81 6.34 -17.91
N GLU A 123 -0.85 6.71 -16.63
CA GLU A 123 -0.85 8.12 -16.24
C GLU A 123 0.50 8.81 -16.39
N PHE A 124 1.60 8.13 -16.07
CA PHE A 124 2.91 8.75 -16.25
C PHE A 124 3.25 8.99 -17.73
N PRO A 125 3.04 8.03 -18.66
CA PRO A 125 3.22 8.30 -20.08
C PRO A 125 2.30 9.41 -20.60
N ARG A 126 1.05 9.48 -20.10
CA ARG A 126 0.11 10.57 -20.43
C ARG A 126 0.67 11.94 -20.03
N ARG A 127 1.32 12.05 -18.87
CA ARG A 127 1.90 13.30 -18.34
C ARG A 127 3.19 13.70 -19.04
N PHE A 128 4.13 12.77 -19.22
CA PHE A 128 5.52 13.08 -19.60
C PHE A 128 5.86 12.78 -21.06
N LEU A 129 5.15 11.87 -21.74
CA LEU A 129 5.41 11.53 -23.14
C LEU A 129 4.38 12.18 -24.08
N ASP A 130 3.13 11.72 -24.01
CA ASP A 130 2.01 12.22 -24.80
C ASP A 130 0.69 11.63 -24.29
N ARG A 131 -0.39 12.41 -24.31
CA ARG A 131 -1.73 11.91 -23.92
C ARG A 131 -2.20 10.71 -24.75
N GLY A 132 -1.85 10.64 -26.03
CA GLY A 132 -2.17 9.51 -26.92
C GLY A 132 -1.36 8.26 -26.61
N ILE A 133 -0.11 8.40 -26.20
CA ILE A 133 0.71 7.27 -25.70
C ILE A 133 0.08 6.71 -24.42
N GLY A 134 -0.32 7.57 -23.47
CA GLY A 134 -1.02 7.13 -22.26
C GLY A 134 -2.33 6.39 -22.56
N PHE A 135 -3.10 6.87 -23.54
CA PHE A 135 -4.31 6.19 -24.03
C PHE A 135 -4.00 4.79 -24.60
N ALA A 136 -3.01 4.69 -25.49
CA ALA A 136 -2.64 3.43 -26.12
C ALA A 136 -2.11 2.41 -25.10
N VAL A 137 -1.27 2.87 -24.15
CA VAL A 137 -0.81 2.03 -23.04
C VAL A 137 -1.97 1.53 -22.20
N GLY A 138 -2.93 2.39 -21.83
CA GLY A 138 -4.07 1.98 -21.02
C GLY A 138 -4.89 0.84 -21.66
N TRP A 139 -5.18 0.95 -22.96
CA TRP A 139 -5.95 -0.08 -23.69
C TRP A 139 -5.17 -1.38 -23.89
N ILE A 140 -3.91 -1.29 -24.31
CA ILE A 140 -3.07 -2.48 -24.51
C ILE A 140 -2.83 -3.19 -23.18
N TYR A 141 -2.58 -2.44 -22.11
CA TYR A 141 -2.33 -2.99 -20.78
C TYR A 141 -3.58 -3.66 -20.20
N TRP A 142 -4.76 -3.03 -20.31
CA TRP A 142 -6.03 -3.64 -19.92
C TRP A 142 -6.29 -4.95 -20.68
N PHE A 143 -6.16 -4.93 -22.01
CA PHE A 143 -6.41 -6.10 -22.84
C PHE A 143 -5.41 -7.23 -22.54
N ALA A 144 -4.11 -6.88 -22.39
CA ALA A 144 -3.08 -7.84 -22.03
C ALA A 144 -3.39 -8.54 -20.71
N TYR A 145 -3.73 -7.80 -19.65
CA TYR A 145 -4.07 -8.41 -18.35
C TYR A 145 -5.37 -9.22 -18.37
N ALA A 146 -6.37 -8.82 -19.17
CA ALA A 146 -7.59 -9.61 -19.35
C ALA A 146 -7.30 -10.97 -20.03
N VAL A 147 -6.48 -10.97 -21.09
CA VAL A 147 -6.06 -12.20 -21.77
C VAL A 147 -5.15 -13.03 -20.88
N LEU A 148 -4.21 -12.42 -20.14
CA LEU A 148 -3.37 -13.15 -19.19
C LEU A 148 -4.20 -13.83 -18.10
N ALA A 149 -5.23 -13.16 -17.57
CA ALA A 149 -6.17 -13.77 -16.63
C ALA A 149 -6.88 -14.98 -17.25
N ALA A 150 -7.37 -14.86 -18.50
CA ALA A 150 -7.96 -15.98 -19.23
C ALA A 150 -6.96 -17.12 -19.47
N ASN A 151 -5.69 -16.80 -19.77
CA ASN A 151 -4.62 -17.76 -19.98
C ASN A 151 -4.32 -18.56 -18.70
N GLN A 152 -4.33 -17.91 -17.53
CA GLN A 152 -4.19 -18.61 -16.25
C GLN A 152 -5.37 -19.57 -16.00
N LEU A 153 -6.60 -19.18 -16.37
CA LEU A 153 -7.77 -20.06 -16.24
C LEU A 153 -7.75 -21.26 -17.20
N VAL A 154 -7.30 -21.07 -18.43
CA VAL A 154 -7.06 -22.18 -19.36
C VAL A 154 -6.02 -23.12 -18.77
N ALA A 155 -4.91 -22.60 -18.25
CA ALA A 155 -3.89 -23.41 -17.63
C ALA A 155 -4.42 -24.17 -16.40
N VAL A 156 -5.27 -23.56 -15.56
CA VAL A 156 -6.00 -24.28 -14.50
C VAL A 156 -6.81 -25.43 -15.08
N SER A 157 -7.65 -25.17 -16.09
CA SER A 157 -8.51 -26.19 -16.69
C SER A 157 -7.73 -27.35 -17.33
N ASN A 158 -6.53 -27.08 -17.85
CA ASN A 158 -5.63 -28.07 -18.42
C ASN A 158 -4.82 -28.83 -17.35
N THR A 159 -4.54 -28.20 -16.21
CA THR A 159 -3.80 -28.80 -15.10
C THR A 159 -4.69 -29.71 -14.25
N VAL A 160 -5.99 -29.44 -14.21
CA VAL A 160 -6.99 -30.34 -13.59
C VAL A 160 -7.07 -31.69 -14.31
N LYS A 161 -6.85 -31.73 -15.64
CA LYS A 161 -6.68 -32.97 -16.41
C LYS A 161 -5.26 -33.52 -16.24
N PHE A 162 -4.91 -33.81 -15.01
CA PHE A 162 -3.60 -34.35 -14.66
C PHE A 162 -3.51 -35.80 -15.08
N ARG A 163 -2.51 -36.09 -15.91
CA ARG A 163 -2.11 -37.44 -16.30
C ARG A 163 -0.60 -37.52 -16.43
N TYR A 164 -0.03 -38.53 -15.81
CA TYR A 164 1.39 -38.88 -15.88
C TYR A 164 1.50 -40.39 -16.10
N ASP A 165 2.17 -40.80 -17.17
CA ASP A 165 2.29 -42.20 -17.57
C ASP A 165 3.66 -42.42 -18.23
N ASP A 166 4.63 -42.93 -17.48
CA ASP A 166 5.99 -43.24 -17.99
C ASP A 166 6.17 -44.73 -18.33
N GLY A 167 5.08 -45.52 -18.27
CA GLY A 167 5.08 -46.98 -18.44
C GLY A 167 5.37 -47.76 -17.15
N THR A 168 5.84 -47.11 -16.08
CA THR A 168 6.10 -47.70 -14.76
C THR A 168 5.20 -47.10 -13.66
N THR A 169 4.92 -45.81 -13.75
CA THR A 169 4.16 -45.00 -12.83
C THR A 169 2.96 -44.40 -13.57
N PHE A 170 1.76 -44.66 -13.06
CA PHE A 170 0.52 -44.12 -13.60
C PHE A 170 -0.18 -43.24 -12.55
N LEU A 171 -0.28 -41.95 -12.85
CA LEU A 171 -1.00 -40.96 -12.03
C LEU A 171 -2.06 -40.28 -12.88
N SER A 172 -3.30 -40.25 -12.39
CA SER A 172 -4.39 -39.55 -13.07
C SER A 172 -5.37 -38.94 -12.07
N TRP A 173 -6.01 -37.85 -12.49
CA TRP A 173 -7.17 -37.28 -11.79
C TRP A 173 -8.43 -37.60 -12.56
N ARG A 174 -9.15 -38.65 -12.14
CA ARG A 174 -10.34 -39.17 -12.81
C ARG A 174 -11.37 -38.08 -13.14
N THR A 175 -11.69 -37.22 -12.17
CA THR A 175 -12.65 -36.11 -12.34
C THR A 175 -12.20 -35.09 -13.39
N GLY A 176 -10.89 -34.91 -13.57
CA GLY A 176 -10.34 -34.02 -14.60
C GLY A 176 -10.30 -34.62 -16.00
N GLU A 177 -10.28 -35.95 -16.11
CA GLU A 177 -10.32 -36.66 -17.40
C GLU A 177 -11.73 -36.85 -17.94
N GLU A 178 -12.71 -37.10 -17.05
CA GLU A 178 -14.11 -37.35 -17.41
C GLU A 178 -14.89 -36.07 -17.73
N VAL A 179 -14.51 -34.93 -17.16
CA VAL A 179 -15.22 -33.65 -17.31
C VAL A 179 -14.54 -32.76 -18.35
N ASP A 180 -15.32 -32.15 -19.24
CA ASP A 180 -14.81 -31.25 -20.26
C ASP A 180 -14.12 -30.01 -19.65
N HIS A 181 -12.98 -29.61 -20.23
CA HIS A 181 -12.18 -28.47 -19.79
C HIS A 181 -12.97 -27.14 -19.74
N ALA A 182 -13.96 -26.98 -20.61
CA ALA A 182 -14.83 -25.81 -20.65
C ALA A 182 -15.60 -25.62 -19.33
N VAL A 183 -16.03 -26.72 -18.70
CA VAL A 183 -16.74 -26.68 -17.42
C VAL A 183 -15.84 -26.13 -16.33
N TRP A 184 -14.61 -26.66 -16.24
CA TRP A 184 -13.62 -26.16 -15.29
C TRP A 184 -13.28 -24.70 -15.52
N PHE A 185 -13.10 -24.28 -16.78
CA PHE A 185 -12.87 -22.88 -17.12
C PHE A 185 -13.97 -21.95 -16.58
N ILE A 186 -15.26 -22.28 -16.80
CA ILE A 186 -16.39 -21.48 -16.29
C ILE A 186 -16.43 -21.46 -14.76
N VAL A 187 -16.23 -22.61 -14.11
CA VAL A 187 -16.23 -22.70 -12.64
C VAL A 187 -15.19 -21.77 -12.04
N PHE A 188 -13.96 -21.80 -12.56
CA PHE A 188 -12.89 -20.92 -12.07
C PHE A 188 -13.07 -19.46 -12.51
N LEU A 189 -13.68 -19.18 -13.67
CA LEU A 189 -14.04 -17.81 -14.08
C LEU A 189 -15.04 -17.18 -13.10
N ILE A 190 -16.08 -17.93 -12.71
CA ILE A 190 -17.06 -17.49 -11.70
C ILE A 190 -16.35 -17.24 -10.37
N LEU A 191 -15.50 -18.16 -9.93
CA LEU A 191 -14.72 -18.01 -8.70
C LEU A 191 -13.85 -16.75 -8.72
N VAL A 192 -13.02 -16.59 -9.76
CA VAL A 192 -12.13 -15.42 -9.94
C VAL A 192 -12.92 -14.11 -9.96
N THR A 193 -14.07 -14.11 -10.62
CA THR A 193 -14.97 -12.95 -10.65
C THR A 193 -15.49 -12.64 -9.25
N LEU A 194 -16.01 -13.63 -8.51
CA LEU A 194 -16.53 -13.45 -7.15
C LEU A 194 -15.48 -12.87 -6.20
N PHE A 195 -14.24 -13.36 -6.23
CA PHE A 195 -13.14 -12.81 -5.45
C PHE A 195 -12.87 -11.33 -5.77
N ASN A 196 -12.97 -10.94 -7.04
CA ASN A 196 -12.78 -9.56 -7.48
C ASN A 196 -13.96 -8.62 -7.16
N LEU A 197 -15.10 -9.17 -6.72
CA LEU A 197 -16.25 -8.41 -6.22
C LEU A 197 -16.21 -8.20 -4.69
N LEU A 198 -15.28 -8.86 -3.98
CA LEU A 198 -15.10 -8.66 -2.54
C LEU A 198 -14.58 -7.25 -2.24
N ARG A 199 -14.85 -6.78 -1.02
CA ARG A 199 -14.29 -5.51 -0.52
C ARG A 199 -12.76 -5.59 -0.52
N VAL A 200 -12.12 -4.48 -0.90
CA VAL A 200 -10.65 -4.38 -1.08
C VAL A 200 -9.85 -4.88 0.14
N LYS A 201 -10.32 -4.59 1.36
CA LYS A 201 -9.69 -5.08 2.60
C LYS A 201 -9.67 -6.60 2.69
N ILE A 202 -10.83 -7.25 2.47
CA ILE A 202 -10.98 -8.72 2.49
C ILE A 202 -10.16 -9.35 1.35
N TYR A 203 -10.19 -8.75 0.16
CA TYR A 203 -9.36 -9.17 -0.96
C TYR A 203 -7.87 -9.16 -0.58
N GLY A 204 -7.40 -8.07 0.02
CA GLY A 204 -6.01 -7.93 0.47
C GLY A 204 -5.59 -8.96 1.52
N ASP A 205 -6.47 -9.26 2.49
CA ASP A 205 -6.21 -10.29 3.50
C ASP A 205 -6.12 -11.71 2.91
N LEU A 206 -7.02 -12.03 1.96
CA LEU A 206 -7.00 -13.33 1.28
C LEU A 206 -5.74 -13.49 0.41
N GLU A 207 -5.38 -12.47 -0.37
CA GLU A 207 -4.16 -12.51 -1.19
C GLU A 207 -2.88 -12.54 -0.34
N TYR A 208 -2.89 -11.91 0.84
CA TYR A 208 -1.79 -12.06 1.79
C TYR A 208 -1.61 -13.53 2.21
N MET A 209 -2.71 -14.20 2.59
CA MET A 209 -2.69 -15.63 2.94
C MET A 209 -2.24 -16.50 1.76
N PHE A 210 -2.75 -16.23 0.56
CA PHE A 210 -2.37 -16.96 -0.65
C PHE A 210 -0.88 -16.77 -1.00
N GLY A 211 -0.38 -15.54 -0.89
CA GLY A 211 1.04 -15.21 -1.05
C GLY A 211 1.92 -15.99 -0.08
N CYS A 212 1.57 -16.06 1.20
CA CYS A 212 2.29 -16.85 2.20
C CYS A 212 2.33 -18.35 1.83
N VAL A 213 1.19 -18.92 1.44
CA VAL A 213 1.10 -20.33 1.03
C VAL A 213 2.00 -20.61 -0.19
N LYS A 214 1.95 -19.77 -1.23
CA LYS A 214 2.83 -19.90 -2.41
C LYS A 214 4.30 -19.76 -2.07
N MET A 215 4.62 -18.80 -1.21
CA MET A 215 5.99 -18.54 -0.80
C MET A 215 6.56 -19.75 -0.06
N SER A 216 5.83 -20.29 0.91
CA SER A 216 6.21 -21.53 1.61
C SER A 216 6.36 -22.70 0.65
N PHE A 217 5.46 -22.83 -0.33
CA PHE A 217 5.52 -23.88 -1.35
C PHE A 217 6.77 -23.78 -2.23
N ILE A 218 7.16 -22.59 -2.70
CA ILE A 218 8.39 -22.42 -3.49
C ILE A 218 9.63 -22.74 -2.64
N VAL A 219 9.68 -22.29 -1.39
CA VAL A 219 10.80 -22.62 -0.49
C VAL A 219 10.90 -24.13 -0.27
N MET A 220 9.77 -24.79 -0.06
CA MET A 220 9.71 -26.25 0.04
C MET A 220 10.20 -26.93 -1.25
N LEU A 221 9.79 -26.45 -2.43
CA LEU A 221 10.28 -26.97 -3.71
C LEU A 221 11.80 -26.83 -3.83
N ILE A 222 12.36 -25.66 -3.53
CA ILE A 222 13.80 -25.40 -3.59
C ILE A 222 14.56 -26.35 -2.67
N LEU A 223 14.13 -26.45 -1.40
CA LEU A 223 14.78 -27.32 -0.41
C LEU A 223 14.70 -28.78 -0.83
N MET A 224 13.55 -29.22 -1.34
CA MET A 224 13.38 -30.60 -1.77
C MET A 224 14.21 -30.93 -3.01
N MET A 225 14.23 -30.06 -4.04
CA MET A 225 15.11 -30.24 -5.21
C MET A 225 16.59 -30.29 -4.80
N PHE A 226 16.99 -29.44 -3.85
CA PHE A 226 18.35 -29.46 -3.31
C PHE A 226 18.68 -30.76 -2.57
N ILE A 227 17.74 -31.32 -1.78
CA ILE A 227 17.92 -32.60 -1.10
C ILE A 227 18.03 -33.75 -2.11
N LEU A 228 17.18 -33.77 -3.13
CA LEU A 228 17.19 -34.79 -4.19
C LEU A 228 18.49 -34.82 -4.99
N ALA A 229 19.21 -33.69 -5.08
CA ALA A 229 20.48 -33.60 -5.79
C ALA A 229 21.70 -34.17 -5.02
N ARG A 230 21.56 -34.54 -3.73
CA ARG A 230 22.67 -35.00 -2.87
C ARG A 230 22.87 -36.52 -2.88
N GLU A 231 24.09 -36.93 -2.52
CA GLU A 231 24.53 -38.33 -2.36
C GLU A 231 23.74 -39.07 -1.26
N ASN A 232 23.40 -40.35 -1.50
CA ASN A 232 22.66 -41.23 -0.57
C ASN A 232 21.24 -40.76 -0.16
N ALA A 233 20.61 -39.87 -0.93
CA ALA A 233 19.21 -39.54 -0.69
C ALA A 233 18.26 -40.60 -1.30
N TYR A 234 18.36 -40.86 -2.61
CA TYR A 234 17.46 -41.78 -3.34
C TYR A 234 18.04 -42.42 -4.62
N TYR A 235 19.04 -41.80 -5.27
CA TYR A 235 19.76 -42.40 -6.41
C TYR A 235 21.03 -43.13 -5.93
N ASP A 236 21.36 -44.28 -6.53
CA ASP A 236 22.56 -45.07 -6.20
C ASP A 236 23.88 -44.30 -6.42
N GLU A 237 23.85 -43.26 -7.27
CA GLU A 237 24.94 -42.31 -7.48
C GLU A 237 24.48 -40.86 -7.26
N PRO A 238 25.32 -39.98 -6.70
CA PRO A 238 24.97 -38.57 -6.54
C PRO A 238 24.77 -37.90 -7.90
N LEU A 239 23.60 -37.28 -8.10
CA LEU A 239 23.31 -36.52 -9.31
C LEU A 239 24.19 -35.27 -9.45
N GLY A 240 24.57 -34.61 -8.35
CA GLY A 240 25.59 -33.55 -8.31
C GLY A 240 25.50 -32.55 -9.48
N THR A 241 26.52 -32.53 -10.32
CA THR A 241 26.59 -31.70 -11.54
C THR A 241 26.44 -32.52 -12.83
N LYS A 242 25.93 -33.76 -12.76
CA LYS A 242 25.81 -34.72 -13.86
C LYS A 242 25.12 -34.13 -15.09
N TYR A 243 23.99 -33.44 -14.90
CA TYR A 243 23.23 -32.86 -16.02
C TYR A 243 23.81 -31.54 -16.56
N TRP A 244 24.89 -31.04 -15.96
CA TRP A 244 25.61 -29.83 -16.39
C TRP A 244 26.91 -30.16 -17.12
N ASN A 245 27.35 -31.42 -17.06
CA ASN A 245 28.62 -31.93 -17.59
C ASN A 245 28.39 -33.08 -18.57
N ASP A 246 29.43 -33.43 -19.33
CA ASP A 246 29.39 -34.49 -20.36
C ASP A 246 28.81 -35.81 -19.81
N PRO A 247 27.89 -36.49 -20.53
CA PRO A 247 27.43 -36.26 -21.92
C PRO A 247 26.36 -35.15 -22.09
N TYR A 248 25.96 -34.49 -21.00
CA TYR A 248 25.11 -33.30 -21.04
C TYR A 248 25.96 -32.03 -21.17
N SER A 249 25.33 -30.87 -21.03
CA SER A 249 25.99 -29.59 -21.25
C SER A 249 25.33 -28.47 -20.45
N PHE A 250 26.14 -27.47 -20.08
CA PHE A 250 25.67 -26.26 -19.41
C PHE A 250 24.61 -25.53 -20.24
N PHE A 251 24.84 -25.41 -21.55
CA PHE A 251 23.91 -24.88 -22.54
C PHE A 251 23.45 -25.99 -23.46
N ASN A 252 22.18 -26.00 -23.86
CA ASN A 252 21.72 -26.89 -24.92
C ASN A 252 22.40 -26.51 -26.26
N PRO A 253 23.15 -27.42 -26.91
CA PRO A 253 23.83 -27.14 -28.16
C PRO A 253 22.91 -27.22 -29.39
N THR A 254 21.72 -27.79 -29.24
CA THR A 254 20.77 -28.02 -30.33
C THR A 254 19.49 -27.23 -30.13
N TYR A 255 19.08 -26.50 -31.16
CA TYR A 255 17.80 -25.81 -31.21
C TYR A 255 16.88 -26.50 -32.21
N HIS A 256 15.79 -27.07 -31.70
CA HIS A 256 14.77 -27.75 -32.50
C HIS A 256 13.81 -26.74 -33.09
N VAL A 257 13.70 -26.71 -34.42
CA VAL A 257 12.72 -25.89 -35.14
C VAL A 257 11.51 -26.75 -35.48
N ALA A 258 10.40 -26.53 -34.77
CA ALA A 258 9.13 -27.20 -35.03
C ALA A 258 8.41 -26.54 -36.22
N GLY A 259 8.16 -27.31 -37.29
CA GLY A 259 7.49 -26.84 -38.52
C GLY A 259 7.10 -28.01 -39.43
N GLU A 260 6.62 -27.74 -40.66
CA GLU A 260 6.34 -28.81 -41.65
C GLU A 260 7.61 -29.57 -42.05
N GLN A 261 8.77 -28.92 -41.96
CA GLN A 261 10.10 -29.53 -42.07
C GLN A 261 10.82 -29.38 -40.74
N GLU A 262 10.81 -30.43 -39.91
CA GLU A 262 11.59 -30.46 -38.68
C GLU A 262 13.08 -30.44 -38.99
N ARG A 263 13.80 -29.51 -38.36
CA ARG A 263 15.25 -29.38 -38.49
C ARG A 263 15.88 -28.93 -37.19
N ASP A 264 17.10 -29.41 -36.97
CA ASP A 264 17.89 -29.05 -35.79
C ASP A 264 19.04 -28.13 -36.18
N ILE A 265 19.15 -27.01 -35.47
CA ILE A 265 20.26 -26.08 -35.60
C ILE A 265 21.23 -26.37 -34.46
N SER A 266 22.38 -26.96 -34.80
CA SER A 266 23.41 -27.34 -33.81
C SER A 266 24.53 -26.31 -33.72
N GLY A 267 25.23 -26.29 -32.58
CA GLY A 267 26.42 -25.47 -32.34
C GLY A 267 26.12 -24.12 -31.69
N PRO A 268 27.05 -23.13 -31.75
CA PRO A 268 26.92 -21.86 -31.05
C PRO A 268 25.64 -21.08 -31.41
N THR A 269 25.19 -21.18 -32.67
CA THR A 269 23.94 -20.56 -33.13
C THR A 269 22.71 -21.22 -32.51
N GLY A 270 22.70 -22.55 -32.39
CA GLY A 270 21.63 -23.28 -31.71
C GLY A 270 21.53 -22.89 -30.24
N THR A 271 22.67 -22.85 -29.55
CA THR A 271 22.74 -22.37 -28.16
C THR A 271 22.20 -20.95 -28.00
N LEU A 272 22.61 -20.03 -28.86
CA LEU A 272 22.14 -18.64 -28.80
C LEU A 272 20.62 -18.55 -29.00
N LEU A 273 20.07 -19.28 -29.95
CA LEU A 273 18.62 -19.32 -30.23
C LEU A 273 17.83 -19.96 -29.07
N GLY A 274 18.37 -21.01 -28.45
CA GLY A 274 17.78 -21.66 -27.28
C GLY A 274 17.73 -20.74 -26.05
N VAL A 275 18.83 -20.03 -25.78
CA VAL A 275 18.90 -19.01 -24.71
C VAL A 275 17.97 -17.85 -25.01
N TRP A 276 17.93 -17.37 -26.26
CA TRP A 276 17.05 -16.27 -26.67
C TRP A 276 15.56 -16.61 -26.52
N THR A 277 15.16 -17.80 -26.96
CA THR A 277 13.79 -18.33 -26.76
C THR A 277 13.46 -18.40 -25.27
N THR A 278 14.45 -18.76 -24.45
CA THR A 278 14.30 -18.80 -23.00
C THR A 278 14.16 -17.42 -22.39
N PHE A 279 14.84 -16.37 -22.89
CA PHE A 279 14.59 -15.00 -22.44
C PHE A 279 13.13 -14.59 -22.60
N ILE A 280 12.50 -14.89 -23.73
CA ILE A 280 11.09 -14.58 -23.98
C ILE A 280 10.16 -15.34 -23.02
N ASN A 281 10.42 -16.64 -22.82
CA ASN A 281 9.64 -17.45 -21.87
C ASN A 281 9.79 -16.95 -20.42
N VAL A 282 11.01 -16.58 -20.03
CA VAL A 282 11.30 -16.02 -18.71
C VAL A 282 10.65 -14.65 -18.53
N MET A 283 10.61 -13.81 -19.57
CA MET A 283 9.91 -12.53 -19.54
C MET A 283 8.44 -12.70 -19.14
N PHE A 284 7.76 -13.72 -19.68
CA PHE A 284 6.39 -14.05 -19.28
C PHE A 284 6.28 -14.40 -17.79
N SER A 285 7.23 -15.15 -17.24
CA SER A 285 7.26 -15.50 -15.80
C SER A 285 7.39 -14.30 -14.87
N TYR A 286 7.99 -13.21 -15.32
CA TYR A 286 8.18 -11.97 -14.56
C TYR A 286 7.08 -10.92 -14.79
N VAL A 287 6.09 -11.17 -15.66
CA VAL A 287 4.91 -10.31 -15.78
C VAL A 287 4.12 -10.38 -14.47
N GLY A 288 3.72 -9.22 -13.93
CA GLY A 288 3.02 -9.11 -12.65
C GLY A 288 3.82 -8.39 -11.56
N MET A 289 5.13 -8.19 -11.73
CA MET A 289 5.92 -7.42 -10.76
C MET A 289 5.50 -5.95 -10.68
N ASP A 290 4.89 -5.46 -11.76
CA ASP A 290 4.38 -4.12 -11.97
C ASP A 290 3.04 -3.88 -11.23
N ILE A 291 2.39 -4.95 -10.75
CA ILE A 291 1.17 -4.90 -9.92
C ILE A 291 1.38 -4.07 -8.64
N VAL A 292 2.58 -4.08 -8.07
CA VAL A 292 2.93 -3.31 -6.86
C VAL A 292 2.57 -1.82 -6.98
N ALA A 293 2.74 -1.26 -8.18
CA ALA A 293 2.42 0.13 -8.47
C ALA A 293 0.93 0.33 -8.82
N ALA A 294 0.27 -0.68 -9.39
CA ALA A 294 -1.17 -0.63 -9.66
C ALA A 294 -1.99 -0.63 -8.35
N THR A 295 -1.54 -1.37 -7.33
CA THR A 295 -2.14 -1.39 -5.99
C THR A 295 -1.78 -0.19 -5.12
N ALA A 296 -0.79 0.60 -5.55
CA ALA A 296 -0.30 1.75 -4.78
C ALA A 296 -1.42 2.71 -4.39
N ALA A 297 -2.31 3.03 -5.34
CA ALA A 297 -3.36 4.02 -5.14
C ALA A 297 -4.47 3.58 -4.18
N GLU A 298 -4.56 2.28 -3.88
CA GLU A 298 -5.48 1.70 -2.89
C GLU A 298 -4.80 1.47 -1.52
N SER A 299 -3.54 1.91 -1.37
CA SER A 299 -2.80 1.85 -0.10
C SER A 299 -3.37 2.83 0.94
N ARG A 300 -3.61 2.34 2.16
CA ARG A 300 -3.87 3.18 3.34
C ARG A 300 -2.68 4.11 3.63
N ALA A 301 -1.48 3.68 3.27
CA ALA A 301 -0.22 4.38 3.50
C ALA A 301 0.21 5.25 2.31
N LEU A 302 -0.72 5.75 1.48
CA LEU A 302 -0.38 6.65 0.36
C LEU A 302 0.38 7.92 0.82
N SER A 303 0.20 8.30 2.09
CA SER A 303 0.91 9.40 2.77
C SER A 303 2.31 9.04 3.27
N ASP A 304 2.72 7.76 3.21
CA ASP A 304 4.06 7.30 3.54
C ASP A 304 4.80 6.86 2.27
N PRO A 305 5.57 7.77 1.64
CA PRO A 305 6.29 7.50 0.40
C PRO A 305 7.33 6.37 0.54
N GLU A 306 7.68 5.98 1.77
CA GLU A 306 8.66 4.94 2.05
C GLU A 306 8.09 3.53 1.91
N SER A 307 6.77 3.36 2.04
CA SER A 307 6.09 2.07 1.85
C SER A 307 6.26 1.54 0.42
N MET A 308 6.13 2.41 -0.58
CA MET A 308 6.30 2.05 -2.00
C MET A 308 7.74 1.64 -2.33
N LYS A 309 8.71 2.34 -1.74
CA LYS A 309 10.15 2.02 -1.85
C LYS A 309 10.44 0.63 -1.30
N MET A 310 9.91 0.30 -0.12
CA MET A 310 10.09 -1.01 0.49
C MET A 310 9.40 -2.11 -0.30
N ALA A 311 8.16 -1.86 -0.73
CA ALA A 311 7.39 -2.79 -1.54
C ALA A 311 8.15 -3.18 -2.82
N ALA A 312 8.61 -2.20 -3.60
CA ALA A 312 9.34 -2.45 -4.84
C ALA A 312 10.68 -3.18 -4.62
N ARG A 313 11.47 -2.79 -3.61
CA ARG A 313 12.78 -3.40 -3.34
C ARG A 313 12.65 -4.85 -2.86
N LYS A 314 11.80 -5.10 -1.87
CA LYS A 314 11.58 -6.43 -1.30
C LYS A 314 11.02 -7.37 -2.36
N LEU A 315 10.02 -6.93 -3.13
CA LEU A 315 9.43 -7.74 -4.21
C LEU A 315 10.48 -8.18 -5.24
N ASN A 316 11.30 -7.25 -5.74
CA ASN A 316 12.33 -7.56 -6.72
C ASN A 316 13.34 -8.60 -6.20
N LEU A 317 13.81 -8.42 -4.96
CA LEU A 317 14.75 -9.36 -4.35
C LEU A 317 14.11 -10.74 -4.15
N ARG A 318 12.88 -10.80 -3.62
CA ARG A 318 12.16 -12.05 -3.36
C ARG A 318 11.98 -12.88 -4.64
N ILE A 319 11.46 -12.28 -5.72
CA ILE A 319 11.12 -13.01 -6.96
C ILE A 319 12.38 -13.48 -7.69
N ILE A 320 13.35 -12.59 -7.90
CA ILE A 320 14.58 -12.94 -8.63
C ILE A 320 15.34 -14.06 -7.91
N THR A 321 15.48 -13.95 -6.59
CA THR A 321 16.16 -14.98 -5.80
C THR A 321 15.41 -16.30 -5.82
N LEU A 322 14.09 -16.32 -5.58
CA LEU A 322 13.32 -17.56 -5.54
C LEU A 322 13.25 -18.23 -6.92
N TYR A 323 13.07 -17.48 -8.00
CA TYR A 323 12.97 -18.04 -9.34
C TYR A 323 14.32 -18.63 -9.78
N SER A 324 15.40 -17.88 -9.58
CA SER A 324 16.74 -18.34 -9.96
C SER A 324 17.17 -19.55 -9.15
N LEU A 325 16.88 -19.59 -7.84
CA LEU A 325 17.18 -20.76 -7.00
C LEU A 325 16.31 -21.98 -7.35
N ALA A 326 15.02 -21.79 -7.63
CA ALA A 326 14.14 -22.88 -8.03
C ALA A 326 14.60 -23.51 -9.35
N VAL A 327 14.96 -22.69 -10.34
CA VAL A 327 15.47 -23.17 -11.64
C VAL A 327 16.84 -23.82 -11.48
N LEU A 328 17.75 -23.21 -10.70
CA LEU A 328 19.08 -23.77 -10.42
C LEU A 328 18.98 -25.16 -9.78
N THR A 329 18.21 -25.29 -8.71
CA THR A 329 18.06 -26.57 -7.99
C THR A 329 17.36 -27.61 -8.85
N SER A 330 16.32 -27.24 -9.61
CA SER A 330 15.65 -28.18 -10.53
C SER A 330 16.55 -28.63 -11.69
N GLY A 331 17.45 -27.75 -12.17
CA GLY A 331 18.40 -28.07 -13.23
C GLY A 331 19.49 -29.07 -12.82
N PHE A 332 19.66 -29.34 -11.52
CA PHE A 332 20.53 -30.43 -11.04
C PHE A 332 19.82 -31.78 -10.99
N VAL A 333 18.48 -31.80 -11.02
CA VAL A 333 17.69 -33.02 -10.80
C VAL A 333 17.09 -33.58 -12.10
N VAL A 334 16.80 -32.74 -13.09
CA VAL A 334 16.16 -33.17 -14.34
C VAL A 334 16.99 -32.74 -15.55
N PRO A 335 17.31 -33.66 -16.49
CA PRO A 335 18.05 -33.33 -17.69
C PRO A 335 17.20 -32.56 -18.71
N TYR A 336 17.82 -31.68 -19.51
CA TYR A 336 17.12 -30.88 -20.51
C TYR A 336 16.50 -31.69 -21.65
N ASN A 337 17.04 -32.87 -21.95
CA ASN A 337 16.57 -33.77 -23.01
C ASN A 337 15.51 -34.77 -22.52
N HIS A 338 14.98 -34.61 -21.29
CA HIS A 338 13.99 -35.53 -20.74
C HIS A 338 12.75 -35.64 -21.66
N PRO A 339 12.21 -36.84 -21.95
CA PRO A 339 11.11 -37.03 -22.90
C PRO A 339 9.86 -36.22 -22.54
N PHE A 340 9.51 -36.15 -21.25
CA PHE A 340 8.35 -35.38 -20.80
C PHE A 340 8.51 -33.86 -20.98
N LEU A 341 9.74 -33.34 -21.02
CA LEU A 341 9.99 -31.93 -21.34
C LEU A 341 9.91 -31.67 -22.85
N ASN A 342 10.31 -32.65 -23.67
CA ASN A 342 10.44 -32.55 -25.12
C ASN A 342 9.28 -33.26 -25.87
N GLY A 343 8.05 -33.01 -25.44
CA GLY A 343 6.84 -33.41 -26.18
C GLY A 343 6.15 -34.71 -25.73
N GLY A 344 6.82 -35.55 -24.91
CA GLY A 344 6.24 -36.80 -24.38
C GLY A 344 5.22 -36.63 -23.25
N GLY A 345 5.14 -35.44 -22.63
CA GLY A 345 4.24 -35.21 -21.51
C GLY A 345 2.77 -35.15 -21.92
N GLN A 346 1.94 -36.02 -21.31
CA GLN A 346 0.51 -36.18 -21.63
C GLN A 346 -0.38 -35.06 -21.07
N SER A 347 0.05 -34.39 -20.00
CA SER A 347 -0.67 -33.26 -19.41
C SER A 347 0.24 -32.06 -19.21
N VAL A 348 -0.33 -30.89 -18.95
CA VAL A 348 0.46 -29.68 -18.68
C VAL A 348 1.28 -29.85 -17.39
N GLY A 349 0.68 -30.44 -16.35
CA GLY A 349 1.36 -30.73 -15.08
C GLY A 349 2.50 -31.74 -15.23
N SER A 350 2.38 -32.75 -16.10
CA SER A 350 3.43 -33.76 -16.31
C SER A 350 4.69 -33.23 -16.99
N ARG A 351 4.61 -32.05 -17.61
CA ARG A 351 5.76 -31.34 -18.20
C ARG A 351 6.50 -30.46 -17.20
N SER A 352 6.02 -30.37 -15.95
CA SER A 352 6.70 -29.61 -14.90
C SER A 352 7.97 -30.34 -14.46
N VAL A 353 9.08 -29.61 -14.45
CA VAL A 353 10.37 -30.11 -13.94
C VAL A 353 10.26 -30.63 -12.50
N PHE A 354 9.42 -29.99 -11.68
CA PHE A 354 9.23 -30.37 -10.28
C PHE A 354 8.44 -31.67 -10.11
N VAL A 355 7.50 -31.96 -11.03
CA VAL A 355 6.73 -33.21 -11.04
C VAL A 355 7.60 -34.35 -11.54
N ILE A 356 8.34 -34.14 -12.63
CA ILE A 356 9.29 -35.12 -13.16
C ILE A 356 10.30 -35.51 -12.08
N ALA A 357 10.89 -34.53 -11.40
CA ALA A 357 11.88 -34.77 -10.35
C ALA A 357 11.39 -35.69 -9.21
N VAL A 358 10.14 -35.57 -8.76
CA VAL A 358 9.62 -36.41 -7.66
C VAL A 358 9.16 -37.78 -8.12
N VAL A 359 8.70 -37.91 -9.36
CA VAL A 359 8.31 -39.22 -9.91
C VAL A 359 9.56 -40.06 -10.16
N GLU A 360 10.59 -39.47 -10.78
CA GLU A 360 11.90 -40.11 -10.98
C GLU A 360 12.58 -40.46 -9.65
N ALA A 361 12.36 -39.65 -8.60
CA ALA A 361 12.82 -39.96 -7.25
C ALA A 361 12.00 -41.04 -6.52
N GLY A 362 11.00 -41.66 -7.17
CA GLY A 362 10.18 -42.72 -6.57
C GLY A 362 9.12 -42.24 -5.57
N MET A 363 8.76 -40.95 -5.56
CA MET A 363 7.77 -40.36 -4.66
C MET A 363 6.52 -39.82 -5.40
N PRO A 364 5.80 -40.67 -6.15
CA PRO A 364 4.71 -40.23 -7.03
C PRO A 364 3.53 -39.59 -6.29
N ALA A 365 3.31 -39.90 -5.00
CA ALA A 365 2.27 -39.27 -4.20
C ALA A 365 2.44 -37.74 -4.07
N ILE A 366 3.68 -37.25 -4.04
CA ILE A 366 3.99 -35.81 -3.95
C ILE A 366 3.57 -35.07 -5.23
N ALA A 367 3.62 -35.74 -6.39
CA ALA A 367 3.23 -35.15 -7.66
C ALA A 367 1.76 -34.66 -7.66
N HIS A 368 0.85 -35.37 -6.99
CA HIS A 368 -0.54 -34.92 -6.84
C HIS A 368 -0.64 -33.62 -6.04
N PHE A 369 0.12 -33.50 -4.95
CA PHE A 369 0.17 -32.27 -4.16
C PHE A 369 0.73 -31.10 -4.96
N PHE A 370 1.78 -31.32 -5.75
CA PHE A 370 2.37 -30.28 -6.60
C PHE A 370 1.40 -29.81 -7.67
N ASN A 371 0.72 -30.75 -8.34
CA ASN A 371 -0.29 -30.41 -9.33
C ASN A 371 -1.45 -29.59 -8.73
N ALA A 372 -1.90 -29.93 -7.51
CA ALA A 372 -2.91 -29.15 -6.78
C ALA A 372 -2.42 -27.73 -6.46
N MET A 373 -1.16 -27.59 -6.04
CA MET A 373 -0.54 -26.29 -5.79
C MET A 373 -0.37 -25.46 -7.07
N PHE A 374 -0.15 -26.08 -8.23
CA PHE A 374 -0.12 -25.39 -9.53
C PHE A 374 -1.50 -24.85 -9.91
N VAL A 375 -2.57 -25.62 -9.71
CA VAL A 375 -3.96 -25.16 -9.88
C VAL A 375 -4.24 -23.97 -8.97
N PHE A 376 -3.92 -24.09 -7.68
CA PHE A 376 -4.09 -23.00 -6.70
C PHE A 376 -3.33 -21.73 -7.09
N SER A 377 -2.06 -21.88 -7.49
CA SER A 377 -1.22 -20.74 -7.87
C SER A 377 -1.71 -20.02 -9.12
N SER A 378 -2.15 -20.79 -10.11
CA SER A 378 -2.70 -20.25 -11.35
C SER A 378 -4.02 -19.52 -11.13
N CYS A 379 -4.91 -20.09 -10.31
CA CYS A 379 -6.20 -19.47 -9.99
C CYS A 379 -6.00 -18.11 -9.29
N THR A 380 -5.13 -18.04 -8.30
CA THR A 380 -4.81 -16.80 -7.57
C THR A 380 -4.05 -15.78 -8.45
N CYS A 381 -3.22 -16.23 -9.40
CA CYS A 381 -2.64 -15.34 -10.42
C CYS A 381 -3.72 -14.76 -11.35
N ALA A 382 -4.76 -15.54 -11.70
CA ALA A 382 -5.91 -15.07 -12.47
C ALA A 382 -6.73 -14.02 -11.69
N ILE A 383 -6.92 -14.21 -10.38
CA ILE A 383 -7.54 -13.23 -9.47
C ILE A 383 -6.82 -11.88 -9.55
N ASN A 384 -5.50 -11.88 -9.37
CA ASN A 384 -4.68 -10.66 -9.43
C ASN A 384 -4.66 -10.02 -10.81
N SER A 385 -4.61 -10.82 -11.88
CA SER A 385 -4.61 -10.30 -13.25
C SER A 385 -5.93 -9.60 -13.60
N MET A 386 -7.06 -10.16 -13.17
CA MET A 386 -8.38 -9.55 -13.31
C MET A 386 -8.52 -8.28 -12.45
N TYR A 387 -7.96 -8.29 -11.23
CA TYR A 387 -7.92 -7.13 -10.35
C TYR A 387 -7.28 -5.95 -11.08
N VAL A 388 -6.06 -6.12 -11.60
CA VAL A 388 -5.34 -5.06 -12.33
C VAL A 388 -6.12 -4.58 -13.55
N ALA A 389 -6.59 -5.49 -14.41
CA ALA A 389 -7.34 -5.14 -15.60
C ALA A 389 -8.58 -4.28 -15.26
N SER A 390 -9.38 -4.69 -14.28
CA SER A 390 -10.59 -3.96 -13.89
C SER A 390 -10.31 -2.52 -13.38
N ARG A 391 -9.18 -2.29 -12.70
CA ARG A 391 -8.79 -0.96 -12.19
C ARG A 391 -8.21 -0.07 -13.28
N VAL A 392 -7.48 -0.64 -14.24
CA VAL A 392 -7.00 0.09 -15.42
C VAL A 392 -8.19 0.54 -16.27
N LEU A 393 -9.18 -0.32 -16.49
CA LEU A 393 -10.40 0.04 -17.21
C LEU A 393 -11.22 1.11 -16.47
N HIS A 394 -11.28 1.03 -15.14
CA HIS A 394 -11.89 2.07 -14.31
C HIS A 394 -11.17 3.41 -14.46
N THR A 395 -9.83 3.41 -14.46
CA THR A 395 -9.03 4.64 -14.65
C THR A 395 -9.21 5.22 -16.05
N LEU A 396 -9.24 4.40 -17.10
CA LEU A 396 -9.61 4.82 -18.44
C LEU A 396 -11.01 5.47 -18.47
N ALA A 397 -11.96 4.92 -17.71
CA ALA A 397 -13.30 5.50 -17.59
C ALA A 397 -13.27 6.85 -16.88
N LEU A 398 -12.56 6.97 -15.75
CA LEU A 398 -12.37 8.24 -15.03
C LEU A 398 -11.85 9.35 -15.95
N ARG A 399 -10.96 9.00 -16.90
CA ARG A 399 -10.39 9.92 -17.88
C ARG A 399 -11.23 10.18 -19.14
N GLY A 400 -12.43 9.61 -19.23
CA GLY A 400 -13.29 9.78 -20.42
C GLY A 400 -12.78 9.07 -21.66
N GLN A 401 -11.92 8.06 -21.49
CA GLN A 401 -11.21 7.39 -22.59
C GLN A 401 -11.83 6.02 -22.98
N THR A 402 -13.04 5.70 -22.49
CA THR A 402 -13.70 4.41 -22.73
C THR A 402 -14.80 4.43 -23.81
N GLY A 403 -15.10 5.59 -24.40
CA GLY A 403 -16.08 5.71 -25.47
C GLY A 403 -17.19 6.73 -25.16
N PRO A 404 -18.45 6.47 -25.58
CA PRO A 404 -19.59 7.36 -25.31
C PRO A 404 -19.85 7.60 -23.82
N ASP A 405 -20.42 8.77 -23.49
CA ASP A 405 -20.62 9.20 -22.10
C ASP A 405 -21.51 8.25 -21.28
N PHE A 406 -22.46 7.56 -21.91
CA PHE A 406 -23.31 6.59 -21.20
C PHE A 406 -22.53 5.33 -20.75
N ILE A 407 -21.50 4.91 -21.49
CA ILE A 407 -20.63 3.78 -21.10
C ILE A 407 -19.66 4.27 -20.03
N THR A 408 -19.00 5.39 -20.31
CA THR A 408 -18.03 6.03 -19.44
C THR A 408 -18.62 6.28 -18.04
N SER A 409 -19.79 6.92 -17.94
CA SER A 409 -20.48 7.20 -16.68
C SER A 409 -20.80 5.93 -15.90
N ARG A 410 -21.12 4.83 -16.59
CA ARG A 410 -21.40 3.55 -15.94
C ARG A 410 -20.15 2.90 -15.39
N LEU A 411 -19.04 2.93 -16.14
CA LEU A 411 -17.78 2.30 -15.75
C LEU A 411 -17.06 3.04 -14.61
N LYS A 412 -17.32 4.33 -14.43
CA LYS A 412 -16.76 5.15 -13.32
C LYS A 412 -17.30 4.78 -11.93
N GLN A 413 -18.50 4.19 -11.86
CA GLN A 413 -19.19 3.95 -10.60
C GLN A 413 -18.55 2.82 -9.79
N CYS A 414 -18.24 3.11 -8.52
CA CYS A 414 -17.78 2.16 -7.53
C CYS A 414 -18.89 1.82 -6.52
N ARG A 415 -18.96 0.56 -6.09
CA ARG A 415 -19.79 0.11 -4.97
C ARG A 415 -18.87 -0.38 -3.86
N SER A 416 -18.92 0.23 -2.69
CA SER A 416 -18.02 -0.09 -1.56
C SER A 416 -16.53 -0.07 -1.95
N GLY A 417 -16.14 0.91 -2.79
CA GLY A 417 -14.76 1.06 -3.25
C GLY A 417 -14.33 0.09 -4.36
N VAL A 418 -15.24 -0.72 -4.91
CA VAL A 418 -14.95 -1.70 -5.98
C VAL A 418 -15.66 -1.32 -7.29
N PRO A 419 -14.96 -1.28 -8.45
CA PRO A 419 -15.56 -0.93 -9.73
C PRO A 419 -16.27 -2.16 -10.36
N MET A 420 -17.40 -2.56 -9.77
CA MET A 420 -18.11 -3.81 -10.11
C MET A 420 -18.35 -4.01 -11.62
N ARG A 421 -18.69 -2.93 -12.34
CA ARG A 421 -18.98 -3.03 -13.78
C ARG A 421 -17.74 -3.28 -14.63
N THR A 422 -16.60 -2.70 -14.27
CA THR A 422 -15.35 -2.98 -14.99
C THR A 422 -14.89 -4.41 -14.73
N VAL A 423 -15.13 -4.95 -13.54
CA VAL A 423 -14.91 -6.38 -13.22
C VAL A 423 -15.75 -7.27 -14.16
N PHE A 424 -17.06 -7.02 -14.31
CA PHE A 424 -17.89 -7.81 -15.22
C PHE A 424 -17.50 -7.68 -16.70
N VAL A 425 -17.11 -6.48 -17.15
CA VAL A 425 -16.63 -6.28 -18.53
C VAL A 425 -15.35 -7.07 -18.76
N THR A 426 -14.39 -7.03 -17.83
CA THR A 426 -13.18 -7.84 -17.91
C THR A 426 -13.49 -9.34 -17.88
N ALA A 427 -14.41 -9.80 -17.03
CA ALA A 427 -14.85 -11.20 -16.99
C ALA A 427 -15.44 -11.66 -18.34
N ALA A 428 -16.22 -10.81 -19.00
CA ALA A 428 -16.78 -11.11 -20.31
C ALA A 428 -15.68 -11.24 -21.38
N VAL A 429 -14.66 -10.36 -21.35
CA VAL A 429 -13.50 -10.46 -22.25
C VAL A 429 -12.70 -11.73 -21.99
N MET A 430 -12.62 -12.20 -20.74
CA MET A 430 -11.92 -13.45 -20.42
C MET A 430 -12.54 -14.69 -21.11
N LEU A 431 -13.79 -14.63 -21.60
CA LEU A 431 -14.40 -15.69 -22.41
C LEU A 431 -13.67 -15.92 -23.76
N ILE A 432 -12.76 -15.03 -24.16
CA ILE A 432 -11.77 -15.27 -25.22
C ILE A 432 -10.98 -16.57 -24.97
N GLY A 433 -10.89 -17.04 -23.72
CA GLY A 433 -10.32 -18.35 -23.39
C GLY A 433 -10.93 -19.54 -24.15
N PHE A 434 -12.16 -19.42 -24.66
CA PHE A 434 -12.82 -20.43 -25.49
C PHE A 434 -12.39 -20.44 -26.98
N MET A 435 -11.47 -19.56 -27.39
CA MET A 435 -11.02 -19.51 -28.79
C MET A 435 -10.26 -20.79 -29.18
N GLY A 436 -10.90 -21.63 -30.01
CA GLY A 436 -10.38 -22.90 -30.53
C GLY A 436 -11.25 -23.52 -31.63
N ARG A 437 -10.66 -24.36 -32.50
CA ARG A 437 -11.32 -24.92 -33.72
C ARG A 437 -12.44 -25.94 -33.41
N SER A 438 -12.54 -26.39 -32.16
CA SER A 438 -13.54 -27.34 -31.64
C SER A 438 -14.24 -26.83 -30.37
N GLY A 439 -14.08 -25.55 -30.00
CA GLY A 439 -14.60 -25.01 -28.73
C GLY A 439 -13.81 -25.44 -27.48
N SER A 440 -12.73 -26.21 -27.63
CA SER A 440 -11.81 -26.54 -26.53
C SER A 440 -11.09 -25.27 -26.05
N PRO A 441 -11.14 -24.92 -24.75
CA PRO A 441 -10.42 -23.79 -24.21
C PRO A 441 -8.93 -23.83 -24.55
N GLY A 442 -8.34 -22.71 -24.92
CA GLY A 442 -6.88 -22.57 -25.01
C GLY A 442 -6.21 -22.85 -26.35
N ALA A 443 -6.86 -23.54 -27.30
CA ALA A 443 -6.21 -23.98 -28.54
C ALA A 443 -5.63 -22.85 -29.41
N ARG A 444 -6.10 -21.61 -29.25
CA ARG A 444 -5.55 -20.41 -29.88
C ARG A 444 -5.12 -19.34 -28.87
N LEU A 445 -5.30 -19.61 -27.58
CA LEU A 445 -5.04 -18.63 -26.53
C LEU A 445 -3.54 -18.46 -26.27
N ASP A 446 -2.74 -19.51 -26.42
CA ASP A 446 -1.27 -19.44 -26.24
C ASP A 446 -0.64 -18.41 -27.21
N GLU A 447 -1.18 -18.29 -28.42
CA GLU A 447 -0.75 -17.28 -29.41
C GLU A 447 -1.09 -15.86 -28.97
N LEU A 448 -2.28 -15.67 -28.39
CA LEU A 448 -2.70 -14.40 -27.85
C LEU A 448 -1.94 -14.07 -26.54
N ALA A 449 -1.56 -15.08 -25.76
CA ALA A 449 -0.73 -14.91 -24.57
C ALA A 449 0.68 -14.46 -24.94
N ASN A 450 1.29 -15.04 -25.98
CA ASN A 450 2.56 -14.55 -26.54
C ASN A 450 2.45 -13.08 -26.97
N ASN A 451 1.35 -12.73 -27.64
CA ASN A 451 1.06 -11.34 -28.00
C ASN A 451 0.98 -10.42 -26.77
N CYS A 452 0.39 -10.89 -25.66
CA CYS A 452 0.30 -10.13 -24.42
C CYS A 452 1.67 -9.88 -23.78
N THR A 453 2.60 -10.83 -23.87
CA THR A 453 3.99 -10.62 -23.42
C THR A 453 4.64 -9.46 -24.17
N VAL A 454 4.44 -9.36 -25.49
CA VAL A 454 4.93 -8.24 -26.32
C VAL A 454 4.25 -6.92 -25.94
N SER A 455 2.95 -6.97 -25.70
CA SER A 455 2.19 -5.83 -25.18
C SER A 455 2.76 -5.32 -23.85
N CYS A 456 3.09 -6.20 -22.90
CA CYS A 456 3.76 -5.83 -21.65
C CYS A 456 5.16 -5.25 -21.88
N LEU A 457 5.94 -5.81 -22.81
CA LEU A 457 7.25 -5.25 -23.20
C LEU A 457 7.14 -3.81 -23.74
N ILE A 458 6.12 -3.52 -24.57
CA ILE A 458 5.85 -2.15 -25.04
C ILE A 458 5.56 -1.22 -23.87
N VAL A 459 4.76 -1.67 -22.89
CA VAL A 459 4.47 -0.91 -21.67
C VAL A 459 5.76 -0.66 -20.87
N TYR A 460 6.62 -1.67 -20.72
CA TYR A 460 7.90 -1.53 -20.02
C TYR A 460 8.87 -0.58 -20.71
N CYS A 461 8.99 -0.63 -22.04
CA CYS A 461 9.71 0.39 -22.82
C CYS A 461 9.15 1.78 -22.55
N THR A 462 7.82 1.92 -22.53
CA THR A 462 7.16 3.21 -22.32
C THR A 462 7.40 3.73 -20.90
N ILE A 463 7.42 2.87 -19.88
CA ILE A 463 7.77 3.24 -18.50
C ILE A 463 9.20 3.76 -18.42
N CYS A 464 10.17 3.06 -19.01
CA CYS A 464 11.57 3.50 -19.02
C CYS A 464 11.75 4.83 -19.76
N ALA A 465 11.11 5.00 -20.92
CA ALA A 465 11.13 6.26 -21.66
C ALA A 465 10.50 7.39 -20.83
N THR A 466 9.34 7.13 -20.22
CA THR A 466 8.64 8.08 -19.34
C THR A 466 9.53 8.51 -18.19
N TYR A 467 10.28 7.59 -17.57
CA TYR A 467 11.21 7.92 -16.49
C TYR A 467 12.32 8.87 -16.95
N LEU A 468 12.88 8.70 -18.16
CA LEU A 468 13.91 9.60 -18.69
C LEU A 468 13.38 11.03 -18.87
N TYR A 469 12.13 11.17 -19.34
CA TYR A 469 11.48 12.47 -19.46
C TYR A 469 11.09 13.06 -18.11
N PHE A 470 10.60 12.24 -17.18
CA PHE A 470 10.35 12.63 -15.80
C PHE A 470 11.62 13.13 -15.11
N TYR A 471 12.75 12.44 -15.29
CA TYR A 471 14.04 12.83 -14.76
C TYR A 471 14.48 14.20 -15.30
N LYS A 472 14.25 14.44 -16.60
CA LYS A 472 14.50 15.74 -17.22
C LYS A 472 13.55 16.80 -16.66
N ALA A 473 12.24 16.51 -16.56
CA ALA A 473 11.23 17.43 -16.04
C ALA A 473 11.54 17.87 -14.60
N LEU A 474 11.98 16.95 -13.73
CA LEU A 474 12.46 17.30 -12.38
C LEU A 474 13.63 18.29 -12.41
N LYS A 475 14.61 18.04 -13.29
CA LYS A 475 15.79 18.92 -13.43
C LYS A 475 15.41 20.29 -13.99
N ASP A 476 14.53 20.32 -14.98
CA ASP A 476 14.06 21.56 -15.60
C ASP A 476 13.20 22.38 -14.61
N ALA A 477 12.34 21.72 -13.83
CA ALA A 477 11.54 22.36 -12.77
C ALA A 477 12.41 22.97 -11.66
N GLN A 478 13.55 22.34 -11.34
CA GLN A 478 14.53 22.88 -10.39
C GLN A 478 15.26 24.12 -10.93
N LEU A 479 15.53 24.17 -12.24
CA LEU A 479 16.33 25.24 -12.87
C LEU A 479 15.50 26.46 -13.28
N TYR A 480 14.24 26.28 -13.70
CA TYR A 480 13.45 27.30 -14.39
C TYR A 480 12.09 27.62 -13.76
N GLY A 481 11.71 26.96 -12.65
CA GLY A 481 10.41 27.17 -12.03
C GLY A 481 10.34 28.42 -11.14
N ASN A 482 9.29 29.23 -11.28
CA ASN A 482 8.83 30.20 -10.25
C ASN A 482 8.22 29.47 -9.03
N ALA A 483 8.76 28.32 -8.65
CA ALA A 483 8.26 27.49 -7.56
C ALA A 483 8.77 28.06 -6.23
N SER A 484 7.92 28.02 -5.20
CA SER A 484 8.37 28.32 -3.83
C SER A 484 9.55 27.41 -3.44
N GLU A 485 10.45 27.86 -2.56
CA GLU A 485 11.59 27.05 -2.10
C GLU A 485 11.16 25.66 -1.60
N ALA A 486 9.99 25.58 -0.95
CA ALA A 486 9.38 24.34 -0.49
C ALA A 486 9.00 23.39 -1.64
N GLN A 487 8.48 23.91 -2.76
CA GLN A 487 8.16 23.10 -3.95
C GLN A 487 9.42 22.70 -4.72
N ALA A 488 10.40 23.59 -4.84
CA ALA A 488 11.69 23.26 -5.45
C ALA A 488 12.41 22.14 -4.68
N ALA A 489 12.32 22.15 -3.35
CA ALA A 489 12.82 21.09 -2.48
C ALA A 489 12.17 19.72 -2.75
N SER A 490 10.89 19.68 -3.14
CA SER A 490 10.18 18.44 -3.50
C SER A 490 10.68 17.80 -4.80
N TYR A 491 11.25 18.60 -5.70
CA TYR A 491 11.75 18.12 -6.99
C TYR A 491 13.23 17.71 -6.94
N ASP A 492 13.95 18.12 -5.91
CA ASP A 492 15.36 17.77 -5.75
C ASP A 492 15.52 16.33 -5.26
N ARG A 493 16.03 15.47 -6.15
CA ARG A 493 16.36 14.06 -5.86
C ARG A 493 17.49 13.88 -4.84
N ASN A 494 18.24 14.93 -4.53
CA ASN A 494 19.27 14.93 -3.49
C ASN A 494 18.73 15.39 -2.14
N ASN A 495 17.49 15.90 -2.09
CA ASN A 495 16.89 16.35 -0.85
C ASN A 495 16.75 15.19 0.16
N PRO A 496 17.13 15.39 1.43
CA PRO A 496 16.91 14.42 2.50
C PRO A 496 15.46 14.00 2.70
N LEU A 497 14.47 14.74 2.20
CA LEU A 497 13.03 14.44 2.25
C LEU A 497 12.50 13.76 0.98
N TYR A 498 13.34 13.55 -0.04
CA TYR A 498 12.91 12.89 -1.28
C TYR A 498 12.50 11.41 -1.00
N PRO A 499 11.28 10.99 -1.36
CA PRO A 499 10.73 9.65 -1.07
C PRO A 499 11.63 8.46 -1.33
N TYR A 500 12.06 8.33 -2.58
CA TYR A 500 12.72 7.12 -3.03
C TYR A 500 13.68 7.44 -4.16
N LYS A 501 14.96 7.52 -3.83
CA LYS A 501 16.03 7.60 -4.82
C LYS A 501 16.59 6.21 -5.10
N SER A 502 16.51 5.77 -6.35
CA SER A 502 17.24 4.59 -6.79
C SER A 502 18.63 4.96 -7.33
N HIS A 503 19.60 4.07 -7.11
CA HIS A 503 20.98 4.25 -7.57
C HIS A 503 21.09 4.03 -9.09
N ALA A 504 21.93 4.87 -9.74
CA ALA A 504 22.22 4.80 -11.17
C ALA A 504 20.96 4.81 -12.07
N GLN A 505 19.94 5.58 -11.69
CA GLN A 505 18.60 5.38 -12.24
C GLN A 505 18.46 5.71 -13.73
N TRP A 506 19.20 6.70 -14.24
CA TRP A 506 19.22 6.97 -15.69
C TRP A 506 19.84 5.81 -16.48
N LEU A 507 20.87 5.16 -15.94
CA LEU A 507 21.48 3.96 -16.56
C LEU A 507 20.51 2.79 -16.53
N LYS A 508 19.80 2.57 -15.42
CA LYS A 508 18.78 1.52 -15.30
C LYS A 508 17.63 1.74 -16.28
N ALA A 509 17.15 2.97 -16.43
CA ALA A 509 16.12 3.32 -17.39
C ALA A 509 16.57 3.04 -18.83
N SER A 510 17.79 3.46 -19.20
CA SER A 510 18.36 3.17 -20.52
C SER A 510 18.59 1.67 -20.76
N TYR A 511 19.09 0.94 -19.77
CA TYR A 511 19.28 -0.50 -19.83
C TYR A 511 17.96 -1.23 -20.06
N GLY A 512 16.93 -0.94 -19.25
CA GLY A 512 15.60 -1.51 -19.43
C GLY A 512 14.99 -1.16 -20.79
N LEU A 513 15.10 0.09 -21.23
CA LEU A 513 14.56 0.56 -22.51
C LEU A 513 15.19 -0.18 -23.71
N VAL A 514 16.52 -0.17 -23.79
CA VAL A 514 17.26 -0.76 -24.92
C VAL A 514 17.02 -2.27 -24.96
N THR A 515 17.11 -2.96 -23.82
CA THR A 515 16.94 -4.41 -23.83
C THR A 515 15.50 -4.82 -24.12
N CYS A 516 14.48 -4.11 -23.61
CA CYS A 516 13.09 -4.39 -23.96
C CYS A 516 12.83 -4.13 -25.46
N MET A 517 13.43 -3.09 -26.07
CA MET A 517 13.34 -2.86 -27.52
C MET A 517 13.95 -4.01 -28.32
N ILE A 518 15.13 -4.50 -27.93
CA ILE A 518 15.76 -5.65 -28.59
C ILE A 518 14.88 -6.91 -28.44
N LEU A 519 14.33 -7.15 -27.25
CA LEU A 519 13.42 -8.28 -27.00
C LEU A 519 12.16 -8.21 -27.89
N ILE A 520 11.58 -7.03 -28.08
CA ILE A 520 10.44 -6.82 -28.99
C ILE A 520 10.83 -7.16 -30.44
N ILE A 521 11.96 -6.64 -30.92
CA ILE A 521 12.40 -6.81 -32.31
C ILE A 521 12.63 -8.29 -32.63
N PHE A 522 13.29 -9.02 -31.72
CA PHE A 522 13.66 -10.42 -31.93
C PHE A 522 12.70 -11.41 -31.27
N ASN A 523 11.51 -11.00 -30.83
CA ASN A 523 10.53 -11.90 -30.22
C ASN A 523 10.08 -13.01 -31.19
N GLY A 524 9.86 -12.66 -32.46
CA GLY A 524 9.32 -13.55 -33.48
C GLY A 524 10.36 -14.33 -34.29
N VAL A 525 11.61 -14.47 -33.81
CA VAL A 525 12.70 -15.14 -34.56
C VAL A 525 12.31 -16.55 -35.02
N GLY A 526 11.59 -17.31 -34.20
CA GLY A 526 11.12 -18.66 -34.56
C GLY A 526 10.31 -18.71 -35.86
N ALA A 527 9.44 -17.71 -36.09
CA ALA A 527 8.61 -17.65 -37.30
C ALA A 527 9.43 -17.50 -38.60
N PHE A 528 10.61 -16.90 -38.51
CA PHE A 528 11.54 -16.77 -39.64
C PHE A 528 12.41 -18.02 -39.86
N LEU A 529 12.53 -18.87 -38.85
CA LEU A 529 13.31 -20.11 -38.92
C LEU A 529 12.49 -21.29 -39.45
N GLU A 530 11.17 -21.24 -39.39
CA GLU A 530 10.27 -22.26 -39.95
C GLU A 530 10.24 -22.19 -41.49
N THR A 531 10.25 -23.36 -42.15
CA THR A 531 10.11 -23.50 -43.61
C THR A 531 8.93 -24.43 -43.93
N PRO A 532 7.84 -23.93 -44.57
CA PRO A 532 7.62 -22.55 -45.05
C PRO A 532 7.43 -21.53 -43.91
N PHE A 533 7.60 -20.24 -44.23
CA PHE A 533 7.48 -19.14 -43.27
C PHE A 533 6.14 -19.16 -42.53
N ASN A 534 6.19 -19.16 -41.20
CA ASN A 534 5.00 -19.21 -40.37
C ASN A 534 4.39 -17.82 -40.15
N ALA A 535 3.56 -17.40 -41.11
CA ALA A 535 2.87 -16.12 -41.07
C ALA A 535 2.02 -15.92 -39.81
N ARG A 536 1.49 -17.01 -39.23
CA ARG A 536 0.65 -16.97 -38.03
C ARG A 536 1.48 -16.65 -36.77
N ASN A 537 2.59 -17.35 -36.56
CA ASN A 537 3.53 -17.07 -35.47
C ASN A 537 4.10 -15.65 -35.60
N PHE A 538 4.40 -15.21 -36.81
CA PHE A 538 4.84 -13.85 -37.08
C PHE A 538 3.78 -12.81 -36.65
N VAL A 539 2.53 -12.94 -37.12
CA VAL A 539 1.46 -12.00 -36.74
C VAL A 539 1.24 -12.00 -35.23
N SER A 540 1.18 -13.17 -34.58
CA SER A 540 0.99 -13.24 -33.12
C SER A 540 2.12 -12.52 -32.34
N SER A 541 3.35 -12.59 -32.85
CA SER A 541 4.53 -12.01 -32.21
C SER A 541 4.67 -10.51 -32.44
N TYR A 542 4.06 -9.93 -33.47
CA TYR A 542 4.27 -8.52 -33.84
C TYR A 542 3.01 -7.65 -33.92
N ILE A 543 1.80 -8.21 -33.86
CA ILE A 543 0.54 -7.43 -34.02
C ILE A 543 0.34 -6.33 -32.96
N SER A 544 0.95 -6.43 -31.77
CA SER A 544 0.86 -5.37 -30.74
C SER A 544 1.49 -4.05 -31.17
N LEU A 545 2.53 -4.07 -32.02
CA LEU A 545 3.20 -2.86 -32.49
C LEU A 545 2.31 -1.98 -33.38
N PRO A 546 1.72 -2.47 -34.49
CA PRO A 546 0.80 -1.68 -35.27
C PRO A 546 -0.46 -1.31 -34.47
N VAL A 547 -0.96 -2.18 -33.58
CA VAL A 547 -2.10 -1.83 -32.71
C VAL A 547 -1.76 -0.65 -31.79
N PHE A 548 -0.58 -0.62 -31.18
CA PHE A 548 -0.12 0.51 -30.37
C PHE A 548 -0.08 1.80 -31.18
N ILE A 549 0.51 1.76 -32.38
CA ILE A 549 0.59 2.92 -33.28
C ILE A 549 -0.81 3.39 -33.71
N LEU A 550 -1.70 2.46 -34.07
CA LEU A 550 -3.07 2.75 -34.47
C LEU A 550 -3.88 3.38 -33.34
N LEU A 551 -3.68 2.95 -32.08
CA LEU A 551 -4.35 3.55 -30.93
C LEU A 551 -3.87 4.99 -30.69
N VAL A 552 -2.56 5.25 -30.83
CA VAL A 552 -2.02 6.62 -30.73
C VAL A 552 -2.56 7.51 -31.86
N ILE A 553 -2.54 7.02 -33.10
CA ILE A 553 -3.08 7.73 -34.26
C ILE A 553 -4.58 7.97 -34.10
N GLY A 554 -5.33 6.95 -33.67
CA GLY A 554 -6.78 7.03 -33.44
C GLY A 554 -7.14 8.07 -32.37
N TYR A 555 -6.34 8.18 -31.30
CA TYR A 555 -6.48 9.23 -30.31
C TYR A 555 -6.26 10.63 -30.92
N LYS A 556 -5.20 10.80 -31.73
CA LYS A 556 -4.91 12.08 -32.40
C LYS A 556 -6.01 12.48 -33.39
N ILE A 557 -6.53 11.53 -34.18
CA ILE A 557 -7.64 11.75 -35.10
C ILE A 557 -8.92 12.15 -34.34
N ARG A 558 -9.24 11.46 -33.25
CA ARG A 558 -10.44 11.76 -32.46
C ARG A 558 -10.43 13.18 -31.89
N ASN A 559 -9.28 13.66 -31.43
CA ASN A 559 -9.19 14.95 -30.73
C ASN A 559 -8.87 16.13 -31.66
N HIS A 560 -8.08 15.91 -32.72
CA HIS A 560 -7.60 16.99 -33.62
C HIS A 560 -8.05 16.82 -35.07
N GLY A 561 -8.84 15.79 -35.37
CA GLY A 561 -9.20 15.43 -36.74
C GLY A 561 -8.00 15.02 -37.60
N PHE A 562 -8.16 15.08 -38.91
CA PHE A 562 -7.11 14.73 -39.89
C PHE A 562 -6.09 15.87 -40.15
N ARG A 563 -6.10 16.94 -39.36
CA ARG A 563 -5.18 18.07 -39.53
C ARG A 563 -3.83 17.76 -38.89
N LEU A 564 -2.94 17.14 -39.66
CA LEU A 564 -1.59 16.74 -39.21
C LEU A 564 -0.76 17.90 -38.61
N SER A 565 -1.00 19.15 -39.02
CA SER A 565 -0.31 20.33 -38.46
C SER A 565 -0.64 20.60 -36.98
N GLN A 566 -1.77 20.08 -36.48
CA GLN A 566 -2.20 20.22 -35.09
C GLN A 566 -1.72 19.05 -34.21
N TRP A 567 -1.13 18.01 -34.80
CA TRP A 567 -0.63 16.85 -34.08
C TRP A 567 0.71 17.18 -33.40
N ARG A 568 0.64 17.91 -32.29
CA ARG A 568 1.78 18.19 -31.42
C ARG A 568 1.83 17.16 -30.28
N PHE A 569 3.00 17.02 -29.65
CA PHE A 569 3.13 16.25 -28.42
C PHE A 569 2.37 16.97 -27.29
N GLU A 570 1.33 16.33 -26.76
CA GLU A 570 0.49 16.82 -25.68
C GLU A 570 0.99 16.27 -24.34
N ARG A 571 2.19 16.67 -23.94
CA ARG A 571 2.72 16.37 -22.60
C ARG A 571 2.44 17.55 -21.68
N SER A 572 1.90 17.27 -20.49
CA SER A 572 1.64 18.31 -19.49
C SER A 572 2.89 18.63 -18.68
N GLU A 573 3.85 17.69 -18.59
CA GLU A 573 5.00 17.77 -17.68
C GLU A 573 4.58 18.10 -16.23
N ASP A 574 3.35 17.71 -15.88
CA ASP A 574 2.71 18.04 -14.62
C ASP A 574 3.29 17.22 -13.46
N LEU A 575 4.02 17.93 -12.59
CA LEU A 575 4.57 17.44 -11.33
C LEU A 575 3.64 17.69 -10.13
N GLY A 576 2.34 17.90 -10.35
CA GLY A 576 1.36 18.00 -9.28
C GLY A 576 1.24 16.71 -8.44
N ASN A 577 0.85 16.88 -7.18
CA ASN A 577 0.69 15.81 -6.17
C ASN A 577 2.00 15.13 -5.74
N THR A 578 3.13 15.85 -5.73
CA THR A 578 4.36 15.34 -5.12
C THR A 578 4.22 15.22 -3.61
N VAL A 579 4.75 14.12 -3.08
CA VAL A 579 4.80 13.86 -1.63
C VAL A 579 6.25 13.92 -1.16
N GLN A 580 6.47 14.49 0.01
CA GLN A 580 7.76 14.44 0.72
C GLN A 580 7.63 13.53 1.93
N VAL A 581 8.76 12.99 2.38
CA VAL A 581 8.78 12.19 3.62
C VAL A 581 8.70 13.13 4.81
N LEU A 582 7.82 12.81 5.76
CA LEU A 582 7.58 13.61 6.97
C LEU A 582 8.59 13.34 8.09
N SER A 583 9.30 12.20 8.05
CA SER A 583 10.28 11.77 9.04
C SER A 583 11.72 11.83 8.52
N GLU A 584 12.65 12.24 9.39
CA GLU A 584 14.10 12.14 9.11
C GLU A 584 14.61 10.68 9.20
N THR A 585 13.93 9.82 9.95
CA THR A 585 14.28 8.40 10.08
C THR A 585 13.70 7.58 8.92
N ARG A 586 14.60 7.05 8.09
CA ARG A 586 14.25 6.31 6.87
C ARG A 586 13.86 4.87 7.18
N LYS A 587 12.60 4.48 6.92
CA LYS A 587 12.14 3.08 7.01
C LYS A 587 12.93 2.18 6.05
N GLY A 588 13.30 1.01 6.58
CA GLY A 588 13.84 -0.09 5.80
C GLY A 588 15.28 0.08 5.29
N ARG A 589 16.09 0.92 5.92
CA ARG A 589 17.55 0.82 5.78
C ARG A 589 18.00 -0.46 6.49
N LEU A 590 18.60 -1.38 5.75
CA LEU A 590 19.18 -2.57 6.35
C LEU A 590 20.48 -2.17 7.04
N GLU A 591 20.47 -2.16 8.37
CA GLU A 591 21.66 -1.96 9.18
C GLU A 591 22.16 -3.32 9.64
N PHE A 592 23.39 -3.63 9.24
CA PHE A 592 24.04 -4.86 9.63
C PHE A 592 24.73 -4.66 10.99
N PRO A 593 24.56 -5.58 11.95
CA PRO A 593 25.30 -5.58 13.21
C PRO A 593 26.82 -5.47 13.06
N ASP A 594 27.38 -6.05 11.98
CA ASP A 594 28.81 -6.04 11.67
C ASP A 594 29.10 -5.61 10.22
N GLU A 595 30.34 -5.21 9.92
CA GLU A 595 30.76 -4.93 8.53
C GLU A 595 31.11 -6.19 7.72
N LYS A 596 31.26 -7.35 8.37
CA LYS A 596 31.70 -8.62 7.74
C LYS A 596 30.51 -9.50 7.36
N ILE A 597 30.68 -10.46 6.46
CA ILE A 597 29.66 -11.48 6.20
C ILE A 597 29.60 -12.42 7.41
N SER A 598 28.71 -12.13 8.38
CA SER A 598 28.46 -12.92 9.58
C SER A 598 27.11 -13.64 9.52
N LYS A 599 26.92 -14.67 10.35
CA LYS A 599 25.63 -15.37 10.48
C LYS A 599 24.52 -14.42 10.91
N ASP A 600 24.83 -13.46 11.79
CA ASP A 600 23.88 -12.46 12.27
C ASP A 600 23.49 -11.45 11.19
N ASN A 601 24.44 -11.09 10.32
CA ASN A 601 24.16 -10.26 9.15
C ASN A 601 23.28 -11.00 8.13
N ILE A 602 23.54 -12.27 7.88
CA ILE A 602 22.70 -13.10 7.01
C ILE A 602 21.30 -13.26 7.62
N ALA A 603 21.19 -13.52 8.92
CA ALA A 603 19.91 -13.62 9.61
C ALA A 603 19.14 -12.28 9.58
N THR A 604 19.83 -11.15 9.68
CA THR A 604 19.24 -9.81 9.60
C THR A 604 18.78 -9.48 8.19
N LEU A 605 19.55 -9.83 7.16
CA LEU A 605 19.14 -9.75 5.76
C LEU A 605 17.91 -10.63 5.49
N ILE A 606 17.91 -11.88 5.94
CA ILE A 606 16.79 -12.81 5.80
C ILE A 606 15.55 -12.23 6.50
N ARG A 607 15.67 -11.78 7.75
CA ARG A 607 14.53 -11.16 8.46
C ARG A 607 13.99 -9.94 7.73
N TRP A 608 14.87 -9.08 7.22
CA TRP A 608 14.48 -7.88 6.48
C TRP A 608 13.81 -8.19 5.13
N ILE A 609 14.30 -9.21 4.40
CA ILE A 609 13.69 -9.64 3.15
C ILE A 609 12.35 -10.33 3.42
N TRP A 610 12.19 -11.11 4.50
CA TRP A 610 11.10 -12.08 4.64
C TRP A 610 10.09 -11.83 5.77
N ARG A 611 10.32 -10.89 6.71
CA ARG A 611 9.39 -10.59 7.82
C ARG A 611 8.95 -9.12 7.83
N ASP A 612 7.65 -8.92 8.00
CA ASP A 612 6.99 -7.59 8.05
C ASP A 612 6.29 -7.35 9.41
N ARG A 613 6.90 -7.71 10.55
CA ARG A 613 6.33 -7.39 11.88
C ARG A 613 7.11 -6.27 12.58
N PRO A 614 6.43 -5.21 13.07
CA PRO A 614 7.08 -4.07 13.71
C PRO A 614 7.49 -4.31 15.18
N TYR A 615 6.90 -5.29 15.89
CA TYR A 615 7.23 -5.57 17.30
C TYR A 615 7.76 -6.97 17.56
N HIS A 616 8.76 -7.03 18.44
CA HIS A 616 9.35 -8.25 18.97
C HIS A 616 9.53 -8.10 20.49
N LEU A 617 9.25 -9.17 21.23
CA LEU A 617 9.66 -9.29 22.62
C LEU A 617 11.19 -9.49 22.65
N VAL A 618 11.87 -8.69 23.45
CA VAL A 618 13.31 -8.69 23.61
C VAL A 618 13.63 -8.41 25.08
N ASP A 619 14.63 -9.10 25.62
CA ASP A 619 15.16 -8.82 26.96
C ASP A 619 16.05 -7.57 26.93
N THR A 620 15.89 -6.68 27.90
CA THR A 620 16.66 -5.44 28.01
C THR A 620 16.95 -5.12 29.47
N ASP A 621 18.01 -4.35 29.72
CA ASP A 621 18.40 -3.96 31.08
C ASP A 621 17.35 -3.04 31.71
N VAL A 622 17.15 -3.19 33.03
CA VAL A 622 16.29 -2.30 33.81
C VAL A 622 16.85 -0.88 33.73
N PRO A 623 16.03 0.14 33.38
CA PRO A 623 16.53 1.48 33.18
C PRO A 623 16.98 2.13 34.50
N GLN A 624 18.04 2.93 34.43
CA GLN A 624 18.50 3.75 35.56
C GLN A 624 17.69 5.05 35.63
N ILE A 625 17.43 5.52 36.85
CA ILE A 625 16.64 6.74 37.11
C ILE A 625 17.52 7.93 37.51
N ARG A 626 17.10 9.14 37.14
CA ARG A 626 17.67 10.41 37.61
C ARG A 626 17.19 10.75 39.01
N GLU A 627 17.80 11.77 39.62
CA GLU A 627 17.46 12.23 40.97
C GLU A 627 16.00 12.67 41.15
N ASN A 628 15.35 13.16 40.08
CA ASN A 628 13.97 13.65 40.08
C ASN A 628 12.96 12.62 39.51
N GLU A 629 13.39 11.40 39.23
CA GLU A 629 12.58 10.39 38.56
C GLU A 629 12.16 9.27 39.51
N LEU A 630 11.21 8.46 39.05
CA LEU A 630 10.73 7.25 39.68
C LEU A 630 10.98 6.06 38.74
N LEU A 631 11.40 4.93 39.30
CA LEU A 631 11.33 3.66 38.59
C LEU A 631 9.98 3.05 38.95
N VAL A 632 9.13 2.79 37.97
CA VAL A 632 7.80 2.21 38.17
C VAL A 632 7.79 0.80 37.64
N LYS A 633 7.42 -0.16 38.49
CA LYS A 633 7.08 -1.52 38.07
C LYS A 633 5.68 -1.49 37.44
N VAL A 634 5.61 -1.75 36.14
CA VAL A 634 4.37 -1.61 35.38
C VAL A 634 3.52 -2.85 35.57
N HIS A 635 2.26 -2.66 35.98
CA HIS A 635 1.28 -3.76 36.08
C HIS A 635 0.34 -3.77 34.88
N ALA A 636 -0.03 -2.59 34.37
CA ALA A 636 -0.87 -2.44 33.20
C ALA A 636 -0.40 -1.26 32.33
N ALA A 637 -0.49 -1.42 31.02
CA ALA A 637 -0.14 -0.39 30.05
C ALA A 637 -1.20 -0.29 28.95
N GLY A 638 -1.73 0.90 28.71
CA GLY A 638 -2.74 1.14 27.68
C GLY A 638 -2.15 1.25 26.27
N PHE A 639 -2.95 0.96 25.24
CA PHE A 639 -2.60 1.25 23.85
C PHE A 639 -3.50 2.36 23.32
N CYS A 640 -2.89 3.50 22.97
CA CYS A 640 -3.57 4.67 22.45
C CYS A 640 -3.51 4.77 20.93
N HIS A 641 -4.39 5.59 20.36
CA HIS A 641 -4.28 5.96 18.95
C HIS A 641 -2.94 6.62 18.64
N SER A 642 -2.41 7.47 19.53
CA SER A 642 -1.11 8.10 19.31
C SER A 642 0.06 7.10 19.32
N ASP A 643 -0.07 5.95 20.00
CA ASP A 643 0.93 4.88 19.88
C ASP A 643 0.89 4.26 18.47
N LEU A 644 -0.30 4.13 17.87
CA LEU A 644 -0.42 3.76 16.46
C LEU A 644 0.23 4.80 15.54
N GLN A 645 0.07 6.09 15.82
CA GLN A 645 0.67 7.17 15.02
C GLN A 645 2.21 7.13 15.07
N VAL A 646 2.81 6.77 16.20
CA VAL A 646 4.25 6.52 16.32
C VAL A 646 4.68 5.37 15.41
N ILE A 647 3.93 4.26 15.44
CA ILE A 647 4.21 3.06 14.65
C ILE A 647 4.07 3.33 13.15
N THR A 648 3.04 4.07 12.76
CA THR A 648 2.80 4.43 11.35
C THR A 648 3.78 5.49 10.86
N GLY A 649 4.49 6.18 11.76
CA GLY A 649 5.46 7.23 11.46
C GLY A 649 4.82 8.62 11.30
N GLU A 650 3.57 8.78 11.73
CA GLU A 650 2.89 10.08 11.81
C GLU A 650 3.42 10.93 12.98
N CYS A 651 3.86 10.29 14.07
CA CYS A 651 4.56 10.95 15.17
C CYS A 651 6.07 10.65 15.12
N PRO A 652 6.93 11.67 15.28
CA PRO A 652 8.37 11.45 15.33
C PRO A 652 8.77 10.63 16.54
N ALA A 653 9.63 9.63 16.34
CA ALA A 653 10.11 8.72 17.38
C ALA A 653 11.56 8.28 17.12
N VAL A 654 12.26 7.94 18.20
CA VAL A 654 13.65 7.46 18.16
C VAL A 654 13.66 5.96 18.40
N TYR A 655 14.19 5.19 17.44
CA TYR A 655 14.25 3.73 17.50
C TYR A 655 15.67 3.23 17.84
N PRO A 656 15.82 2.06 18.51
CA PRO A 656 14.77 1.18 19.05
C PRO A 656 14.00 1.81 20.22
N LEU A 657 12.71 1.49 20.35
CA LEU A 657 11.80 2.11 21.30
C LEU A 657 10.87 1.08 21.94
N ILE A 658 10.75 1.11 23.26
CA ILE A 658 9.66 0.43 23.97
C ILE A 658 8.40 1.29 23.83
N PRO A 659 7.30 0.78 23.26
CA PRO A 659 6.10 1.57 22.98
C PRO A 659 5.18 1.74 24.20
N SER A 660 4.05 2.42 23.97
CA SER A 660 3.01 2.79 24.94
C SER A 660 3.40 3.89 25.93
N HIS A 661 2.49 4.84 26.15
CA HIS A 661 2.66 5.97 27.07
C HIS A 661 1.59 6.03 28.17
N GLU A 662 0.87 4.93 28.40
CA GLU A 662 -0.27 4.82 29.31
C GLU A 662 0.02 3.85 30.46
N GLY A 663 1.07 4.12 31.25
CA GLY A 663 1.55 3.20 32.27
C GLY A 663 0.87 3.36 33.63
N ALA A 664 0.47 2.25 34.25
CA ALA A 664 0.00 2.18 35.63
C ALA A 664 0.71 1.06 36.40
N GLY A 665 1.19 1.37 37.60
CA GLY A 665 2.15 0.52 38.30
C GLY A 665 2.36 0.86 39.77
N THR A 666 3.42 0.30 40.34
CA THR A 666 3.91 0.62 41.68
C THR A 666 5.31 1.20 41.63
N VAL A 667 5.64 2.13 42.52
CA VAL A 667 6.97 2.72 42.60
C VAL A 667 7.97 1.67 43.11
N ALA A 668 8.97 1.34 42.30
CA ALA A 668 10.04 0.39 42.62
C ALA A 668 11.28 1.08 43.19
N LEU A 669 11.64 2.26 42.67
CA LEU A 669 12.74 3.10 43.18
C LEU A 669 12.36 4.57 43.09
N VAL A 670 12.90 5.38 44.01
CA VAL A 670 12.66 6.82 44.09
C VAL A 670 13.99 7.56 43.98
N GLY A 671 14.09 8.52 43.06
CA GLY A 671 15.23 9.41 42.95
C GLY A 671 15.41 10.27 44.22
N SER A 672 16.65 10.65 44.50
CA SER A 672 17.02 11.36 45.75
C SER A 672 16.25 12.67 45.99
N LYS A 673 15.87 13.40 44.93
CA LYS A 673 15.08 14.65 45.01
C LYS A 673 13.58 14.40 45.09
N SER A 674 13.11 13.19 44.80
CA SER A 674 11.68 12.83 44.80
C SER A 674 11.25 12.10 46.09
N ALA A 675 12.20 11.68 46.93
CA ALA A 675 11.97 10.90 48.14
C ALA A 675 11.08 11.58 49.21
N GLY A 676 10.87 12.89 49.13
CA GLY A 676 9.95 13.62 50.02
C GLY A 676 8.48 13.52 49.63
N ASN A 677 8.18 13.24 48.35
CA ASN A 677 6.82 13.22 47.81
C ASN A 677 6.33 11.81 47.44
N TRP A 678 7.26 10.86 47.28
CA TRP A 678 6.99 9.50 46.83
C TRP A 678 7.77 8.48 47.65
N LYS A 679 7.17 7.31 47.89
CA LYS A 679 7.82 6.15 48.54
C LYS A 679 7.68 4.89 47.68
N ILE A 680 8.60 3.96 47.90
CA ILE A 680 8.53 2.63 47.28
C ILE A 680 7.22 1.94 47.68
N GLY A 681 6.54 1.36 46.70
CA GLY A 681 5.24 0.69 46.85
C GLY A 681 4.03 1.58 46.58
N ASP A 682 4.19 2.89 46.39
CA ASP A 682 3.06 3.76 46.04
C ASP A 682 2.43 3.34 44.71
N ARG A 683 1.09 3.31 44.68
CA ARG A 683 0.30 3.03 43.47
C ARG A 683 0.27 4.29 42.60
N VAL A 684 0.77 4.18 41.38
CA VAL A 684 0.97 5.35 40.51
C VAL A 684 0.55 5.12 39.07
N GLY A 685 0.09 6.19 38.43
CA GLY A 685 -0.09 6.28 36.99
C GLY A 685 0.85 7.33 36.43
N ALA A 686 1.55 7.01 35.34
CA ALA A 686 2.53 7.90 34.73
C ALA A 686 1.94 8.56 33.49
N LEU A 687 1.96 9.90 33.46
CA LEU A 687 1.61 10.65 32.26
C LEU A 687 2.76 10.60 31.23
N ASN A 688 2.43 10.88 29.98
CA ASN A 688 3.37 10.80 28.86
C ASN A 688 4.57 11.76 29.02
N VAL A 689 4.29 13.04 29.33
CA VAL A 689 5.30 14.11 29.35
C VAL A 689 6.18 14.08 30.59
N LYS A 690 7.48 14.29 30.42
CA LYS A 690 8.50 14.20 31.47
C LYS A 690 9.53 15.33 31.37
N ASN A 691 10.15 15.64 32.50
CA ASN A 691 11.41 16.38 32.62
C ASN A 691 11.40 17.75 31.91
N ALA A 692 10.60 18.70 32.40
CA ALA A 692 10.67 20.08 31.90
C ALA A 692 12.08 20.67 32.11
N CYS A 693 12.66 21.28 31.07
CA CYS A 693 14.03 21.80 31.12
C CYS A 693 14.25 23.01 32.06
N GLY A 694 13.18 23.68 32.47
CA GLY A 694 13.23 24.88 33.33
C GLY A 694 13.73 26.16 32.66
N THR A 695 14.39 26.09 31.50
CA THR A 695 15.13 27.23 30.92
C THR A 695 14.58 27.75 29.59
N CYS A 696 13.77 26.98 28.86
CA CYS A 696 13.20 27.43 27.58
C CYS A 696 12.20 28.59 27.75
N PRO A 697 11.93 29.40 26.70
CA PRO A 697 10.97 30.50 26.75
C PRO A 697 9.60 30.11 27.33
N SER A 698 9.11 28.94 26.94
CA SER A 698 7.84 28.41 27.44
C SER A 698 7.89 28.08 28.95
N CYS A 699 8.97 27.47 29.43
CA CYS A 699 9.18 27.22 30.87
C CYS A 699 9.27 28.54 31.67
N ALA A 700 10.04 29.51 31.18
CA ALA A 700 10.16 30.82 31.81
C ALA A 700 8.81 31.56 31.88
N LEU A 701 8.01 31.48 30.82
CA LEU A 701 6.67 32.05 30.79
C LEU A 701 5.75 31.40 31.84
N LEU A 702 5.77 30.07 31.94
CA LEU A 702 4.95 29.32 32.88
C LEU A 702 5.35 29.57 34.33
N LEU A 703 6.65 29.61 34.64
CA LEU A 703 7.15 30.02 35.94
C LEU A 703 6.66 31.43 36.31
N ARG A 704 6.74 32.39 35.38
CA ARG A 704 6.26 33.75 35.62
C ARG A 704 4.74 33.85 35.80
N ARG A 705 3.95 33.12 35.00
CA ARG A 705 2.48 33.22 34.98
C ARG A 705 1.79 32.35 36.03
N ARG A 706 2.38 31.21 36.39
CA ARG A 706 1.77 30.17 37.24
C ARG A 706 2.62 29.78 38.45
N GLY A 707 3.86 30.28 38.57
CA GLY A 707 4.76 29.96 39.68
C GLY A 707 5.37 28.55 39.63
N LYS A 708 5.12 27.78 38.55
CA LYS A 708 5.60 26.41 38.41
C LYS A 708 5.81 26.01 36.95
N LEU A 709 6.59 24.94 36.76
CA LEU A 709 6.82 24.33 35.46
C LEU A 709 5.63 23.49 35.02
N ASP A 710 5.52 23.31 33.71
CA ASP A 710 4.51 22.46 33.08
C ASP A 710 5.13 21.76 31.86
N PRO A 711 5.56 20.49 32.01
CA PRO A 711 6.27 19.77 30.96
C PRO A 711 5.52 19.68 29.63
N ARG A 712 4.18 19.83 29.62
CA ARG A 712 3.36 19.80 28.40
C ARG A 712 3.78 20.83 27.36
N PHE A 713 4.19 22.01 27.82
CA PHE A 713 4.53 23.14 26.95
C PHE A 713 6.04 23.40 26.89
N CYS A 714 6.85 22.56 27.53
CA CYS A 714 8.29 22.68 27.39
C CYS A 714 8.71 22.33 25.94
N GLU A 715 9.58 23.15 25.38
CA GLU A 715 10.13 22.97 24.01
C GLU A 715 11.12 21.80 23.96
N ASN A 716 11.80 21.52 25.08
CA ASN A 716 12.76 20.42 25.24
C ASN A 716 12.18 19.31 26.12
N ARG A 717 10.88 19.04 26.02
CA ARG A 717 10.21 18.01 26.84
C ARG A 717 10.62 16.61 26.41
N GLU A 718 10.71 15.70 27.38
CA GLU A 718 10.83 14.27 27.14
C GLU A 718 9.43 13.63 27.15
N THR A 719 9.26 12.51 26.44
CA THR A 719 7.96 11.83 26.29
C THR A 719 8.11 10.31 26.31
N ALA A 720 7.34 9.65 27.16
CA ALA A 720 7.27 8.18 27.22
C ALA A 720 6.63 7.64 25.94
N GLY A 721 7.16 6.54 25.40
CA GLY A 721 6.60 5.85 24.25
C GLY A 721 6.76 6.58 22.91
N PHE A 722 7.32 7.81 22.89
CA PHE A 722 7.56 8.62 21.70
C PHE A 722 9.06 8.90 21.52
N MET A 723 9.64 9.74 22.38
CA MET A 723 11.07 10.10 22.35
C MET A 723 11.93 9.24 23.29
N ASN A 724 11.31 8.65 24.31
CA ASN A 724 11.95 7.80 25.31
C ASN A 724 11.12 6.53 25.52
N ASN A 725 11.75 5.49 26.07
CA ASN A 725 11.08 4.22 26.35
C ASN A 725 9.78 4.39 27.14
N GLY A 726 8.76 3.66 26.67
CA GLY A 726 7.40 3.62 27.15
C GLY A 726 7.17 2.57 28.23
N CYS A 727 5.99 1.96 28.22
CA CYS A 727 5.50 1.11 29.31
C CYS A 727 5.04 -0.29 28.90
N PHE A 728 5.26 -0.73 27.65
CA PHE A 728 5.20 -2.16 27.29
C PHE A 728 6.47 -2.90 27.73
N ALA A 729 6.84 -2.74 29.00
CA ALA A 729 7.96 -3.39 29.66
C ALA A 729 7.68 -3.48 31.16
N GLU A 730 8.33 -4.42 31.85
CA GLU A 730 8.15 -4.66 33.29
C GLU A 730 8.47 -3.43 34.16
N TYR A 731 9.41 -2.58 33.70
CA TYR A 731 9.80 -1.35 34.36
C TYR A 731 9.80 -0.18 33.39
N MET A 732 9.36 0.98 33.88
CA MET A 732 9.46 2.25 33.17
C MET A 732 10.04 3.34 34.06
N VAL A 733 10.72 4.31 33.45
CA VAL A 733 11.10 5.56 34.13
C VAL A 733 9.93 6.52 34.05
N ALA A 734 9.57 7.19 35.15
CA ALA A 734 8.56 8.24 35.18
C ALA A 734 9.10 9.52 35.84
N ASP A 735 8.62 10.68 35.42
CA ASP A 735 8.93 11.94 36.09
C ASP A 735 8.03 12.10 37.32
N ALA A 736 8.63 12.32 38.48
CA ALA A 736 7.89 12.47 39.73
C ALA A 736 6.91 13.65 39.71
N ALA A 737 7.17 14.68 38.89
CA ALA A 737 6.32 15.87 38.78
C ALA A 737 5.07 15.68 37.91
N THR A 738 5.03 14.63 37.09
CA THR A 738 3.90 14.31 36.20
C THR A 738 3.31 12.93 36.49
N THR A 739 3.66 12.34 37.62
CA THR A 739 3.12 11.07 38.11
C THR A 739 1.92 11.32 39.03
N LEU A 740 0.86 10.53 38.88
CA LEU A 740 -0.38 10.63 39.66
C LEU A 740 -0.47 9.49 40.67
N ALA A 741 -0.89 9.81 41.88
CA ALA A 741 -1.26 8.81 42.87
C ALA A 741 -2.60 8.17 42.50
N LEU A 742 -2.70 6.85 42.62
CA LEU A 742 -3.92 6.09 42.31
C LEU A 742 -4.62 5.67 43.61
N PRO A 743 -5.96 5.79 43.69
CA PRO A 743 -6.71 5.26 44.82
C PRO A 743 -6.69 3.72 44.83
N ASP A 744 -6.82 3.13 46.01
CA ASP A 744 -6.85 1.67 46.18
C ASP A 744 -8.06 1.03 45.49
N SER A 745 -9.14 1.79 45.32
CA SER A 745 -10.38 1.37 44.64
C SER A 745 -10.22 1.18 43.13
N LEU A 746 -9.14 1.69 42.53
CA LEU A 746 -8.93 1.73 41.09
C LEU A 746 -7.91 0.67 40.65
N PRO A 747 -8.34 -0.38 39.93
CA PRO A 747 -7.45 -1.37 39.34
C PRO A 747 -6.48 -0.76 38.32
N PHE A 748 -5.27 -1.30 38.21
CA PHE A 748 -4.25 -0.76 37.30
C PHE A 748 -4.67 -0.79 35.83
N ASP A 749 -5.42 -1.81 35.41
CA ASP A 749 -5.93 -1.91 34.04
C ASP A 749 -7.02 -0.87 33.71
N GLN A 750 -7.67 -0.31 34.73
CA GLN A 750 -8.59 0.82 34.60
C GLN A 750 -7.87 2.16 34.75
N ALA A 751 -6.79 2.21 35.52
CA ALA A 751 -5.95 3.40 35.66
C ALA A 751 -5.15 3.71 34.39
N ALA A 752 -4.62 2.70 33.69
CA ALA A 752 -3.77 2.88 32.52
C ALA A 752 -4.43 3.77 31.43
N PRO A 753 -5.66 3.50 30.95
CA PRO A 753 -6.33 4.37 29.98
C PRO A 753 -6.54 5.82 30.47
N LEU A 754 -6.65 6.04 31.79
CA LEU A 754 -6.84 7.39 32.33
C LEU A 754 -5.59 8.25 32.18
N MET A 755 -4.40 7.65 32.08
CA MET A 755 -3.11 8.37 31.96
C MET A 755 -2.91 9.05 30.60
N CYS A 756 -3.79 8.80 29.63
CA CYS A 756 -3.87 9.59 28.41
C CYS A 756 -5.32 9.93 28.07
N ALA A 757 -6.17 8.93 27.81
CA ALA A 757 -7.55 9.21 27.39
C ALA A 757 -8.32 10.00 28.45
N GLY A 758 -8.21 9.60 29.72
CA GLY A 758 -8.83 10.31 30.85
C GLY A 758 -8.37 11.76 30.96
N VAL A 759 -7.06 11.98 31.14
CA VAL A 759 -6.49 13.33 31.26
C VAL A 759 -6.74 14.21 30.04
N THR A 760 -6.79 13.63 28.85
CA THR A 760 -7.07 14.35 27.60
C THR A 760 -8.50 14.87 27.58
N ILE A 761 -9.48 13.98 27.82
CA ILE A 761 -10.89 14.36 27.75
C ILE A 761 -11.31 15.26 28.91
N TRP A 762 -10.73 15.04 30.10
CA TRP A 762 -10.96 15.90 31.26
C TRP A 762 -10.48 17.33 31.01
N GLY A 763 -9.24 17.50 30.54
CA GLY A 763 -8.71 18.83 30.22
C GLY A 763 -9.44 19.53 29.07
N ALA A 764 -10.10 18.78 28.18
CA ALA A 764 -10.98 19.34 27.17
C ALA A 764 -12.32 19.80 27.76
N LEU A 765 -12.92 18.99 28.63
CA LEU A 765 -14.16 19.32 29.32
C LEU A 765 -14.00 20.57 30.18
N GLU A 766 -12.94 20.68 30.99
CA GLU A 766 -12.68 21.89 31.78
C GLU A 766 -12.68 23.17 30.93
N LYS A 767 -12.14 23.12 29.70
CA LYS A 767 -12.11 24.27 28.78
C LYS A 767 -13.45 24.51 28.09
N ALA A 768 -14.16 23.44 27.78
CA ALA A 768 -15.46 23.48 27.13
C ALA A 768 -16.54 24.03 28.08
N THR A 769 -16.43 23.73 29.37
CA THR A 769 -17.47 23.99 30.36
C THR A 769 -17.12 25.10 31.36
N ALA A 770 -16.01 25.83 31.15
CA ALA A 770 -15.53 26.86 32.08
C ALA A 770 -16.58 27.93 32.41
N ASP A 771 -17.43 28.26 31.45
CA ASP A 771 -18.46 29.32 31.56
C ASP A 771 -19.89 28.76 31.56
N LEU A 772 -20.04 27.43 31.74
CA LEU A 772 -21.33 26.74 31.67
C LEU A 772 -21.91 26.42 33.05
N GLN A 773 -23.22 26.22 33.10
CA GLN A 773 -23.95 25.84 34.31
C GLN A 773 -24.44 24.38 34.22
N SER A 774 -24.67 23.76 35.38
CA SER A 774 -25.30 22.43 35.41
C SER A 774 -26.63 22.44 34.65
N GLY A 775 -26.85 21.42 33.83
CA GLY A 775 -27.98 21.31 32.92
C GLY A 775 -27.77 21.90 31.52
N ASP A 776 -26.71 22.67 31.27
CA ASP A 776 -26.36 23.07 29.89
C ASP A 776 -26.07 21.84 29.01
N ALA A 777 -26.46 21.93 27.73
CA ALA A 777 -26.30 20.84 26.77
C ALA A 777 -24.85 20.76 26.23
N VAL A 778 -24.15 19.68 26.56
CA VAL A 778 -22.77 19.43 26.15
C VAL A 778 -22.70 18.16 25.31
N ALA A 779 -22.15 18.27 24.10
CA ALA A 779 -21.99 17.13 23.20
C ALA A 779 -20.59 16.51 23.29
N ILE A 780 -20.54 15.18 23.27
CA ILE A 780 -19.32 14.40 23.03
C ILE A 780 -19.42 13.79 21.63
N VAL A 781 -18.61 14.30 20.71
CA VAL A 781 -18.63 13.89 19.29
C VAL A 781 -17.52 12.88 19.05
N GLY A 782 -17.88 11.65 18.69
CA GLY A 782 -16.98 10.50 18.62
C GLY A 782 -16.94 9.74 19.95
N THR A 783 -17.65 8.62 20.04
CA THR A 783 -17.93 7.88 21.27
C THR A 783 -17.12 6.59 21.40
N GLY A 784 -15.93 6.55 20.78
CA GLY A 784 -14.94 5.49 20.98
C GLY A 784 -14.33 5.51 22.39
N GLY A 785 -13.16 4.87 22.58
CA GLY A 785 -12.56 4.75 23.91
C GLY A 785 -12.29 6.07 24.66
N LEU A 786 -12.03 7.17 23.95
CA LEU A 786 -11.86 8.51 24.52
C LEU A 786 -13.22 9.13 24.90
N GLY A 787 -14.16 9.20 23.95
CA GLY A 787 -15.49 9.77 24.17
C GLY A 787 -16.33 8.99 25.20
N TYR A 788 -16.11 7.68 25.33
CA TYR A 788 -16.74 6.85 26.36
C TYR A 788 -16.44 7.36 27.79
N LEU A 789 -15.22 7.82 28.04
CA LEU A 789 -14.86 8.48 29.30
C LEU A 789 -15.44 9.91 29.36
N GLY A 790 -15.42 10.63 28.24
CA GLY A 790 -15.98 11.98 28.14
C GLY A 790 -17.45 12.06 28.51
N ILE A 791 -18.25 11.08 28.11
CA ILE A 791 -19.67 10.99 28.47
C ILE A 791 -19.82 10.87 29.99
N GLN A 792 -19.08 9.96 30.62
CA GLN A 792 -19.13 9.74 32.06
C GLN A 792 -18.68 10.96 32.86
N PHE A 793 -17.59 11.61 32.45
CA PHE A 793 -17.12 12.85 33.10
C PHE A 793 -18.13 13.99 32.93
N CYS A 794 -18.69 14.16 31.73
CA CYS A 794 -19.68 15.19 31.45
C CYS A 794 -20.93 15.01 32.31
N ARG A 795 -21.38 13.75 32.49
CA ARG A 795 -22.48 13.40 33.39
C ARG A 795 -22.17 13.60 34.86
N ALA A 796 -20.98 13.19 35.31
CA ALA A 796 -20.55 13.41 36.69
C ALA A 796 -20.49 14.90 37.05
N LEU A 797 -20.20 15.77 36.08
CA LEU A 797 -20.22 17.22 36.24
C LEU A 797 -21.64 17.84 36.20
N GLY A 798 -22.69 17.03 35.99
CA GLY A 798 -24.08 17.47 36.04
C GLY A 798 -24.56 18.20 34.78
N PHE A 799 -23.94 17.97 33.62
CA PHE A 799 -24.39 18.53 32.35
C PHE A 799 -25.44 17.62 31.66
N HIS A 800 -26.21 18.22 30.77
CA HIS A 800 -27.08 17.46 29.87
C HIS A 800 -26.22 16.93 28.71
N THR A 801 -25.90 15.65 28.73
CA THR A 801 -24.86 15.03 27.90
C THR A 801 -25.46 14.38 26.65
N ILE A 802 -25.02 14.83 25.49
CA ILE A 802 -25.42 14.29 24.18
C ILE A 802 -24.23 13.53 23.59
N ALA A 803 -24.40 12.22 23.35
CA ALA A 803 -23.39 11.39 22.72
C ALA A 803 -23.66 11.28 21.21
N ILE A 804 -22.67 11.61 20.37
CA ILE A 804 -22.84 11.67 18.91
C ILE A 804 -21.80 10.80 18.22
N ASP A 805 -22.23 9.84 17.41
CA ASP A 805 -21.33 9.03 16.57
C ASP A 805 -22.06 8.52 15.31
N ASN A 806 -21.33 8.07 14.29
CA ASN A 806 -21.88 7.45 13.08
C ASN A 806 -21.58 5.96 12.98
N LYS A 807 -20.73 5.42 13.86
CA LYS A 807 -20.38 3.99 13.92
C LYS A 807 -21.32 3.28 14.86
N LYS A 808 -22.02 2.29 14.32
CA LYS A 808 -22.93 1.42 15.09
C LYS A 808 -22.27 0.81 16.34
N VAL A 809 -21.02 0.35 16.21
CA VAL A 809 -20.26 -0.24 17.34
C VAL A 809 -20.03 0.77 18.46
N ALA A 810 -19.73 2.03 18.12
CA ALA A 810 -19.53 3.10 19.09
C ALA A 810 -20.85 3.52 19.76
N LEU A 811 -21.95 3.57 19.00
CA LEU A 811 -23.30 3.83 19.52
C LEU A 811 -23.85 2.68 20.38
N GLU A 812 -23.43 1.44 20.14
CA GLU A 812 -23.74 0.31 21.02
C GLU A 812 -22.92 0.38 22.31
N LEU A 813 -21.64 0.73 22.20
CA LEU A 813 -20.75 0.89 23.35
C LEU A 813 -21.26 1.95 24.33
N THR A 814 -21.79 3.09 23.85
CA THR A 814 -22.36 4.12 24.75
C THR A 814 -23.53 3.64 25.58
N LYS A 815 -24.30 2.67 25.09
CA LYS A 815 -25.42 2.06 25.81
C LYS A 815 -24.97 1.12 26.93
N GLU A 816 -23.71 0.69 26.90
CA GLU A 816 -23.10 -0.14 27.96
C GLU A 816 -22.66 0.71 29.18
N ILE A 817 -22.66 2.04 29.08
CA ILE A 817 -22.35 2.93 30.21
C ILE A 817 -23.45 2.80 31.29
N PRO A 818 -23.10 2.68 32.58
CA PRO A 818 -24.08 2.67 33.67
C PRO A 818 -25.02 3.86 33.61
N GLY A 819 -26.33 3.66 33.79
CA GLY A 819 -27.35 4.67 33.52
C GLY A 819 -27.19 5.99 34.28
N ASN A 820 -26.55 5.99 35.45
CA ASN A 820 -26.24 7.20 36.22
C ASN A 820 -25.08 8.04 35.64
N LEU A 821 -24.27 7.46 34.75
CA LEU A 821 -23.15 8.11 34.06
C LEU A 821 -23.29 8.08 32.52
N GLY A 822 -24.33 7.42 32.00
CA GLY A 822 -24.63 7.32 30.58
C GLY A 822 -25.22 8.60 30.04
N PRO A 823 -25.16 8.83 28.71
CA PRO A 823 -25.64 10.08 28.12
C PRO A 823 -27.16 10.23 28.29
N ASP A 824 -27.68 11.46 28.24
CA ASP A 824 -29.13 11.68 28.16
C ASP A 824 -29.69 11.19 26.83
N VAL A 825 -28.93 11.45 25.77
CA VAL A 825 -29.32 11.15 24.40
C VAL A 825 -28.14 10.61 23.63
N VAL A 826 -28.39 9.60 22.79
CA VAL A 826 -27.45 9.06 21.81
C VAL A 826 -27.98 9.39 20.41
N VAL A 827 -27.20 10.14 19.64
CA VAL A 827 -27.57 10.61 18.29
C VAL A 827 -26.69 9.94 17.24
N ASP A 828 -27.32 9.37 16.20
CA ASP A 828 -26.65 8.77 15.05
C ASP A 828 -26.41 9.84 13.96
N SER A 829 -25.14 10.22 13.77
CA SER A 829 -24.76 11.25 12.79
C SER A 829 -24.54 10.72 11.36
N SER A 830 -24.92 9.47 11.05
CA SER A 830 -24.88 8.94 9.68
C SER A 830 -25.81 9.68 8.71
N LYS A 831 -26.85 10.35 9.25
CA LYS A 831 -27.75 11.28 8.53
C LYS A 831 -27.71 12.65 9.21
N PRO A 832 -26.77 13.53 8.83
CA PRO A 832 -26.51 14.78 9.56
C PRO A 832 -27.73 15.71 9.68
N GLN A 833 -28.61 15.75 8.68
CA GLN A 833 -29.81 16.60 8.68
C GLN A 833 -30.83 16.18 9.74
N ASP A 834 -31.07 14.86 9.85
CA ASP A 834 -31.98 14.29 10.85
C ASP A 834 -31.40 14.49 12.26
N ALA A 835 -30.10 14.22 12.43
CA ALA A 835 -29.37 14.42 13.68
C ALA A 835 -29.35 15.89 14.14
N SER A 836 -29.10 16.83 13.23
CA SER A 836 -29.17 18.27 13.53
C SER A 836 -30.56 18.68 14.02
N LYS A 837 -31.61 18.16 13.38
CA LYS A 837 -32.99 18.46 13.76
C LYS A 837 -33.30 17.90 15.15
N GLU A 838 -32.93 16.65 15.41
CA GLU A 838 -33.09 16.01 16.72
C GLU A 838 -32.37 16.79 17.82
N ILE A 839 -31.11 17.18 17.60
CA ILE A 839 -30.33 17.99 18.57
C ILE A 839 -30.98 19.35 18.81
N HIS A 840 -31.49 20.02 17.77
CA HIS A 840 -32.20 21.28 17.94
C HIS A 840 -33.51 21.11 18.70
N GLU A 841 -34.29 20.05 18.44
CA GLU A 841 -35.51 19.76 19.21
C GLU A 841 -35.21 19.51 20.69
N LEU A 842 -34.16 18.72 20.99
CA LEU A 842 -33.71 18.42 22.35
C LEU A 842 -33.21 19.65 23.10
N THR A 843 -32.54 20.56 22.39
CA THR A 843 -32.03 21.82 22.95
C THR A 843 -33.06 22.95 22.88
N ARG A 844 -34.34 22.65 22.57
CA ARG A 844 -35.43 23.64 22.45
C ARG A 844 -35.12 24.78 21.47
N GLY A 845 -34.35 24.48 20.44
CA GLY A 845 -33.91 25.41 19.40
C GLY A 845 -32.68 26.23 19.76
N GLU A 846 -32.15 26.14 20.99
CA GLU A 846 -30.98 26.92 21.41
C GLU A 846 -29.69 26.43 20.72
N GLY A 847 -29.55 25.13 20.52
CA GLY A 847 -28.28 24.51 20.09
C GLY A 847 -27.39 24.10 21.27
N LEU A 848 -26.22 23.56 20.95
CA LEU A 848 -25.28 23.03 21.94
C LEU A 848 -24.53 24.17 22.65
N ALA A 849 -24.46 24.12 23.99
CA ALA A 849 -23.68 25.06 24.79
C ALA A 849 -22.17 24.84 24.60
N ALA A 850 -21.75 23.58 24.55
CA ALA A 850 -20.40 23.21 24.14
C ALA A 850 -20.36 21.85 23.44
N ALA A 851 -19.28 21.62 22.70
CA ALA A 851 -18.99 20.33 22.08
C ALA A 851 -17.51 19.97 22.23
N VAL A 852 -17.22 18.73 22.61
CA VAL A 852 -15.88 18.16 22.63
C VAL A 852 -15.75 17.15 21.51
N VAL A 853 -14.87 17.44 20.54
CA VAL A 853 -14.76 16.64 19.31
C VAL A 853 -13.57 15.69 19.39
N CYS A 854 -13.88 14.41 19.55
CA CYS A 854 -12.97 13.27 19.74
C CYS A 854 -12.69 12.49 18.44
N THR A 855 -12.96 13.07 17.28
CA THR A 855 -12.70 12.49 15.95
C THR A 855 -11.82 13.43 15.13
N ASP A 856 -11.04 12.84 14.23
CA ASP A 856 -10.21 13.49 13.22
C ASP A 856 -10.99 13.87 11.94
N SER A 857 -12.32 13.72 11.89
CA SER A 857 -13.11 14.11 10.71
C SER A 857 -13.29 15.63 10.62
N LEU A 858 -12.84 16.20 9.49
CA LEU A 858 -13.04 17.62 9.18
C LEU A 858 -14.52 17.96 8.99
N GLU A 859 -15.28 17.05 8.37
CA GLU A 859 -16.72 17.22 8.17
C GLU A 859 -17.47 17.22 9.50
N ALA A 860 -17.08 16.37 10.45
CA ALA A 860 -17.65 16.36 11.78
C ALA A 860 -17.35 17.65 12.54
N ASN A 861 -16.13 18.20 12.41
CA ASN A 861 -15.77 19.49 13.02
C ASN A 861 -16.63 20.64 12.46
N GLU A 862 -16.75 20.74 11.13
CA GLU A 862 -17.55 21.78 10.48
C GLU A 862 -19.03 21.66 10.81
N TRP A 863 -19.57 20.44 10.76
CA TRP A 863 -20.96 20.18 11.13
C TRP A 863 -21.24 20.52 12.60
N THR A 864 -20.32 20.17 13.51
CA THR A 864 -20.45 20.46 14.95
C THR A 864 -20.46 21.97 15.23
N LEU A 865 -19.67 22.78 14.51
CA LEU A 865 -19.74 24.24 14.62
C LEU A 865 -21.15 24.78 14.30
N GLY A 866 -21.81 24.19 13.31
CA GLY A 866 -23.18 24.56 12.93
C GLY A 866 -24.23 24.25 14.00
N LEU A 867 -23.95 23.32 14.92
CA LEU A 867 -24.85 22.88 16.00
C LEU A 867 -24.76 23.75 17.27
N LEU A 868 -23.71 24.56 17.41
CA LEU A 868 -23.51 25.39 18.59
C LEU A 868 -24.52 26.53 18.69
N ARG A 869 -24.93 26.84 19.92
CA ARG A 869 -25.70 28.05 20.26
C ARG A 869 -24.83 29.31 20.13
N ALA A 870 -25.46 30.49 20.10
CA ALA A 870 -24.72 31.75 20.17
C ALA A 870 -23.83 31.79 21.43
N GLY A 871 -22.55 32.13 21.27
CA GLY A 871 -21.53 32.08 22.33
C GLY A 871 -21.04 30.67 22.67
N GLY A 872 -21.44 29.64 21.93
CA GLY A 872 -21.06 28.25 22.18
C GLY A 872 -19.56 27.97 21.99
N THR A 873 -19.05 26.96 22.70
CA THR A 873 -17.63 26.59 22.66
C THR A 873 -17.41 25.21 22.04
N MET A 874 -16.52 25.10 21.05
CA MET A 874 -16.00 23.82 20.57
C MET A 874 -14.57 23.59 21.05
N VAL A 875 -14.30 22.39 21.55
CA VAL A 875 -12.94 21.93 21.87
C VAL A 875 -12.55 20.80 20.92
N ALA A 876 -11.55 21.06 20.07
CA ALA A 876 -11.04 20.07 19.14
C ALA A 876 -9.91 19.24 19.80
N LEU A 877 -10.10 17.91 19.82
CA LEU A 877 -9.10 16.95 20.30
C LEU A 877 -8.53 16.07 19.17
N GLY A 878 -9.34 15.76 18.16
CA GLY A 878 -8.88 14.99 17.01
C GLY A 878 -7.85 15.76 16.18
N LEU A 879 -6.82 15.04 15.72
CA LEU A 879 -5.76 15.58 14.86
C LEU A 879 -5.95 15.06 13.43
N PRO A 880 -6.74 15.76 12.58
CA PRO A 880 -6.85 15.43 11.17
C PRO A 880 -5.48 15.48 10.48
N PRO A 881 -5.18 14.58 9.53
CA PRO A 881 -3.96 14.67 8.72
C PRO A 881 -3.96 15.91 7.81
N ASP A 882 -5.15 16.34 7.39
CA ASP A 882 -5.35 17.54 6.57
C ASP A 882 -5.61 18.79 7.42
N LYS A 883 -5.23 19.96 6.89
CA LYS A 883 -5.47 21.23 7.56
C LYS A 883 -6.96 21.56 7.61
N TRP A 884 -7.48 21.81 8.81
CA TRP A 884 -8.87 22.19 8.99
C TRP A 884 -9.16 23.62 8.51
N ARG A 885 -10.20 23.76 7.67
CA ARG A 885 -10.79 25.02 7.23
C ARG A 885 -12.23 25.07 7.73
N PHE A 886 -12.71 26.23 8.16
CA PHE A 886 -14.08 26.42 8.65
C PHE A 886 -14.67 27.71 8.09
N ASP A 887 -16.01 27.78 8.06
CA ASP A 887 -16.74 28.98 7.65
C ASP A 887 -16.61 30.10 8.69
N PRO A 888 -15.97 31.23 8.35
CA PRO A 888 -15.83 32.35 9.27
C PRO A 888 -17.17 33.03 9.58
N SER A 889 -18.19 32.92 8.72
CA SER A 889 -19.49 33.56 8.93
C SER A 889 -20.20 32.94 10.14
N THR A 890 -20.20 31.61 10.24
CA THR A 890 -20.76 30.87 11.38
C THR A 890 -20.06 31.25 12.70
N LEU A 891 -18.73 31.38 12.68
CA LEU A 891 -17.94 31.77 13.85
C LEU A 891 -18.28 33.21 14.30
N VAL A 892 -18.27 34.17 13.37
CA VAL A 892 -18.41 35.61 13.67
C VAL A 892 -19.85 35.95 14.06
N PHE A 893 -20.85 35.53 13.29
CA PHE A 893 -22.25 35.93 13.53
C PHE A 893 -22.89 35.27 14.75
N ARG A 894 -22.32 34.17 15.25
CA ARG A 894 -22.75 33.51 16.48
C ARG A 894 -21.77 33.68 17.64
N GLU A 895 -20.71 34.46 17.46
CA GLU A 895 -19.66 34.69 18.47
C GLU A 895 -19.12 33.38 19.08
N LEU A 896 -18.90 32.35 18.25
CA LEU A 896 -18.46 31.04 18.75
C LEU A 896 -16.98 31.07 19.17
N THR A 897 -16.61 30.18 20.07
CA THR A 897 -15.21 30.00 20.50
C THR A 897 -14.69 28.62 20.14
N ILE A 898 -13.55 28.56 19.46
CA ILE A 898 -12.82 27.32 19.19
C ILE A 898 -11.58 27.27 20.09
N LYS A 899 -11.46 26.23 20.93
CA LYS A 899 -10.30 26.02 21.80
C LYS A 899 -9.57 24.74 21.41
N GLY A 900 -8.24 24.79 21.47
CA GLY A 900 -7.39 23.60 21.40
C GLY A 900 -7.16 22.98 22.78
N SER A 901 -7.08 21.65 22.84
CA SER A 901 -6.60 20.96 24.03
C SER A 901 -5.63 19.85 23.68
N TYR A 902 -4.52 19.80 24.42
CA TYR A 902 -3.51 18.74 24.27
C TYR A 902 -3.78 17.62 25.28
N VAL A 903 -3.35 17.80 26.54
CA VAL A 903 -3.68 16.95 27.71
C VAL A 903 -3.83 17.82 28.95
N SER A 904 -4.45 17.36 30.05
CA SER A 904 -4.62 18.14 31.29
C SER A 904 -3.31 18.33 32.08
N SER A 905 -3.29 19.31 33.00
CA SER A 905 -2.16 19.54 33.92
C SER A 905 -2.14 18.48 34.99
N ILE A 906 -1.03 18.34 35.72
CA ILE A 906 -0.99 17.44 36.87
C ILE A 906 -2.07 17.78 37.91
N ASP A 907 -2.27 19.06 38.27
CA ASP A 907 -3.30 19.43 39.27
C ASP A 907 -4.73 19.13 38.77
N SER A 908 -4.96 19.31 37.47
CA SER A 908 -6.25 19.02 36.85
C SER A 908 -6.45 17.50 36.77
N ALA A 909 -5.40 16.73 36.53
CA ALA A 909 -5.44 15.28 36.56
C ALA A 909 -5.64 14.72 37.99
N GLU A 910 -5.15 15.39 39.03
CA GLU A 910 -5.47 15.06 40.42
C GLU A 910 -6.96 15.31 40.73
N GLN A 911 -7.54 16.40 40.22
CA GLN A 911 -8.98 16.66 40.32
C GLN A 911 -9.79 15.62 39.56
N MET A 912 -9.37 15.27 38.34
CA MET A 912 -9.95 14.16 37.58
C MET A 912 -9.94 12.87 38.40
N MET A 913 -8.82 12.54 39.06
CA MET A 913 -8.70 11.31 39.83
C MET A 913 -9.67 11.26 41.02
N LYS A 914 -9.94 12.41 41.67
CA LYS A 914 -10.98 12.50 42.71
C LYS A 914 -12.36 12.20 42.14
N VAL A 915 -12.71 12.79 40.99
CA VAL A 915 -14.00 12.51 40.33
C VAL A 915 -14.11 11.05 39.89
N VAL A 916 -13.02 10.45 39.41
CA VAL A 916 -12.96 9.02 39.06
C VAL A 916 -13.26 8.12 40.26
N ASP A 917 -12.70 8.45 41.42
CA ASP A 917 -12.90 7.70 42.66
C ASP A 917 -14.32 7.89 43.19
N GLU A 918 -14.78 9.14 43.31
CA GLU A 918 -16.10 9.52 43.85
C GLU A 918 -17.27 8.94 43.03
N HIS A 919 -17.18 8.99 41.70
CA HIS A 919 -18.27 8.58 40.81
C HIS A 919 -18.09 7.18 40.23
N GLY A 920 -16.95 6.53 40.49
CA GLY A 920 -16.66 5.19 39.96
C GLY A 920 -16.53 5.15 38.44
N ILE A 921 -15.91 6.17 37.83
CA ILE A 921 -15.73 6.25 36.36
C ILE A 921 -14.78 5.15 35.90
N ARG A 922 -15.15 4.42 34.84
CA ARG A 922 -14.38 3.27 34.32
C ARG A 922 -14.36 3.27 32.79
N SER A 923 -13.27 2.75 32.21
CA SER A 923 -13.17 2.48 30.78
C SER A 923 -13.73 1.11 30.43
N HIS A 924 -14.31 0.97 29.24
CA HIS A 924 -14.48 -0.36 28.63
C HIS A 924 -13.12 -0.84 28.15
N VAL A 925 -12.56 -1.88 28.77
CA VAL A 925 -11.18 -2.33 28.53
C VAL A 925 -11.16 -3.75 27.97
N THR A 926 -10.51 -3.90 26.82
CA THR A 926 -10.08 -5.19 26.27
C THR A 926 -8.66 -5.48 26.75
N LYS A 927 -8.49 -6.58 27.50
CA LYS A 927 -7.21 -6.93 28.13
C LYS A 927 -6.41 -7.88 27.23
N VAL A 928 -5.13 -7.61 27.06
CA VAL A 928 -4.20 -8.43 26.27
C VAL A 928 -3.07 -8.93 27.19
N PRO A 929 -2.73 -10.23 27.17
CA PRO A 929 -1.55 -10.74 27.89
C PRO A 929 -0.25 -10.14 27.34
N PHE A 930 0.78 -9.94 28.17
CA PHE A 930 2.07 -9.41 27.72
C PHE A 930 2.72 -10.26 26.62
N ALA A 931 2.57 -11.58 26.66
CA ALA A 931 3.06 -12.49 25.62
C ALA A 931 2.51 -12.17 24.22
N ASP A 932 1.31 -11.59 24.16
CA ASP A 932 0.60 -11.26 22.92
C ASP A 932 0.75 -9.78 22.53
N VAL A 933 1.61 -9.02 23.21
CA VAL A 933 1.79 -7.57 22.98
C VAL A 933 2.11 -7.23 21.53
N ALA A 934 2.79 -8.12 20.79
CA ALA A 934 3.11 -7.92 19.38
C ALA A 934 1.87 -7.90 18.46
N SER A 935 0.72 -8.41 18.92
CA SER A 935 -0.54 -8.41 18.18
C SER A 935 -1.44 -7.21 18.48
N VAL A 936 -1.08 -6.36 19.45
CA VAL A 936 -1.92 -5.25 19.92
C VAL A 936 -2.36 -4.29 18.81
N VAL A 937 -1.50 -4.08 17.80
CA VAL A 937 -1.78 -3.22 16.64
C VAL A 937 -2.86 -3.84 15.75
N ASP A 938 -2.78 -5.14 15.48
CA ASP A 938 -3.76 -5.84 14.66
C ASP A 938 -5.13 -5.81 15.39
N THR A 939 -5.17 -6.11 16.69
CA THR A 939 -6.39 -6.07 17.52
C THR A 939 -7.03 -4.67 17.55
N TYR A 940 -6.23 -3.61 17.67
CA TYR A 940 -6.73 -2.23 17.69
C TYR A 940 -7.41 -1.82 16.38
N GLN A 941 -6.97 -2.39 15.25
CA GLN A 941 -7.45 -2.06 13.90
C GLN A 941 -8.65 -2.90 13.44
N GLU A 942 -9.11 -3.86 14.24
CA GLU A 942 -10.31 -4.63 13.95
C GLU A 942 -11.57 -3.74 13.96
N GLU A 943 -12.47 -3.92 12.99
CA GLU A 943 -13.71 -3.12 12.92
C GLU A 943 -14.67 -3.41 14.08
N SER A 944 -14.58 -4.59 14.68
CA SER A 944 -15.35 -5.03 15.84
C SER A 944 -14.79 -4.53 17.18
N PHE A 945 -13.61 -3.91 17.19
CA PHE A 945 -12.96 -3.49 18.42
C PHE A 945 -13.79 -2.45 19.18
N LYS A 946 -13.89 -2.64 20.50
CA LYS A 946 -14.64 -1.79 21.43
C LYS A 946 -13.74 -1.27 22.56
N GLY A 947 -13.89 0.01 22.89
CA GLY A 947 -13.28 0.62 24.06
C GLY A 947 -11.78 0.89 23.95
N ARG A 948 -11.00 0.43 24.95
CA ARG A 948 -9.56 0.67 25.12
C ARG A 948 -8.81 -0.65 25.21
N LEU A 949 -7.62 -0.73 24.61
CA LEU A 949 -6.73 -1.88 24.77
C LEU A 949 -5.78 -1.65 25.94
N VAL A 950 -5.62 -2.66 26.78
CA VAL A 950 -4.68 -2.63 27.91
C VAL A 950 -3.92 -3.94 27.95
N VAL A 951 -2.60 -3.84 27.95
CA VAL A 951 -1.69 -4.96 28.10
C VAL A 951 -1.43 -5.17 29.59
N LYS A 952 -1.68 -6.39 30.07
CA LYS A 952 -1.28 -6.80 31.42
C LYS A 952 0.19 -7.21 31.40
N ILE A 953 1.03 -6.41 32.05
CA ILE A 953 2.48 -6.58 32.05
C ILE A 953 2.92 -7.54 33.16
N ALA A 954 2.55 -7.24 34.40
CA ALA A 954 2.90 -8.02 35.57
C ALA A 954 1.73 -8.11 36.54
N GLU A 955 1.65 -9.22 37.28
CA GLU A 955 0.65 -9.36 38.35
C GLU A 955 0.90 -8.32 39.47
N PRO A 956 -0.17 -7.76 40.08
CA PRO A 956 -0.11 -6.74 41.13
C PRO A 956 0.72 -7.11 42.36
#